data_AF-A0A7W1T874-F1
#
_entry.id   AF-A0A7W1T874-F1
#
_cell.length_a   1.000
_cell.length_b   1.000
_cell.length_c   1.000
_cell.angle_alpha   90.00
_cell.angle_beta   90.00
_cell.angle_gamma   90.00
#
_symmetry.space_group_name_H-M   'P 1'
#
loop_
_entity.id
_entity.type
_entity.pdbx_description
1 polymer ?
#
loop_
_entity_poly.entity_id
_entity_poly.type
_entity_poly.pdbx_seq_one_letter_code
_entity_poly.pdbx_strand_id
1 'polypeptide(L)'
;MNKNIKKVATVILATNVLASTVLTTLPIGTHASETPVTLAGPFVDTIDITSTHITGKADPNATSIKVELHNEYTTLYKTIEYTSISADGSFSISTSGFDLPPAGSVFISQVVNGVESSVTKTPVRYPQLQIGDEAVTTSTKSIVVSNALAYSSIRVYIYDASGKYISSIAKTPMTNGPVEFKLDLSNYAPGSYMVINQGYAGSLPEYLSSSIPTKAIIYDGSLDKSKSLVDALFIDNDPAKGIKPTTTQADIDAVQVALDLVVDTIDKSTVQTAIDNAKQELADQATNLELKQAAQKAVDALFVDGDASKDIKSDLTQATIDAAQAKVDAITNTTDKAAIQAELDKAITAFNYIAPTTIDALSNNATKVTGKGEANAPVVIKNGATVIGSGTVKANGTYEITIAKQAAEATITATVTKASNGKTATASTKVTQAFDYALTTNPFKMGDTKVTGTVGKNVSKVRLWVNGAIAVQGVINADGTYEFPTAANFIKLVGDKVEVVAVDSNYAEVNRQDVAVSGTSTFDNTLTVDKLNVGDQNITGKAGKDVSKVRLWVNDKVVTQASMNTDGTYTFPNAAKFITSPLDKVEVVAVDSQYKEINRKTVSVPGSDSYGNTFTADTYFIGQNTLNGSYGEGTSKVRLWVNGVVVKQADLDTANGTYTLKGIFGLIKNATDKVEIVFVDAQYKEIKRMNVTVK
;
A
#
# COMPACT_ATOMS: atom_id res chain seq x y z
N MET A 1 31.01 -8.91 20.53
CA MET A 1 31.92 -8.70 21.69
C MET A 1 31.45 -9.62 22.81
N ASN A 2 31.70 -10.92 22.76
CA ASN A 2 32.91 -11.68 23.10
C ASN A 2 33.33 -11.62 24.59
N LYS A 3 33.23 -12.81 25.22
CA LYS A 3 33.82 -13.30 26.49
C LYS A 3 33.15 -12.93 27.83
N ASN A 4 32.32 -13.84 28.36
CA ASN A 4 32.75 -14.77 29.42
C ASN A 4 31.60 -15.70 29.87
N ILE A 5 31.68 -16.96 29.43
CA ILE A 5 30.85 -18.09 29.84
C ILE A 5 31.48 -18.76 31.07
N LYS A 6 30.61 -19.14 32.01
CA LYS A 6 30.85 -20.01 33.18
C LYS A 6 31.48 -21.35 32.82
N LYS A 7 32.37 -21.85 33.68
CA LYS A 7 32.79 -23.26 33.93
C LYS A 7 33.90 -23.16 35.00
N VAL A 8 34.03 -23.92 36.09
CA VAL A 8 33.58 -25.23 36.54
C VAL A 8 33.72 -25.24 38.08
N ALA A 9 32.84 -25.96 38.77
CA ALA A 9 33.05 -26.35 40.17
C ALA A 9 33.93 -27.61 40.24
N THR A 10 34.89 -27.58 41.17
CA THR A 10 35.49 -28.72 41.89
C THR A 10 36.54 -29.59 41.17
N VAL A 11 37.81 -29.45 41.60
CA VAL A 11 38.76 -30.57 41.77
C VAL A 11 39.50 -30.36 43.09
N ILE A 12 39.44 -31.38 43.95
CA ILE A 12 40.24 -31.57 45.17
C ILE A 12 41.54 -32.29 44.76
N LEU A 13 42.72 -31.88 45.25
CA LEU A 13 43.65 -32.69 46.07
C LEU A 13 44.98 -31.95 46.32
N ALA A 14 45.52 -32.18 47.52
CA ALA A 14 46.63 -31.52 48.19
C ALA A 14 48.02 -31.68 47.56
N THR A 15 48.93 -30.80 47.98
CA THR A 15 50.32 -31.18 48.32
C THR A 15 50.88 -30.20 49.34
N ASN A 16 51.07 -30.68 50.57
CA ASN A 16 51.98 -30.09 51.55
C ASN A 16 53.43 -30.42 51.14
N VAL A 17 54.40 -29.60 51.58
CA VAL A 17 55.62 -30.00 52.33
C VAL A 17 56.73 -28.90 52.28
N LEU A 18 56.92 -28.27 53.45
CA LEU A 18 58.15 -27.91 54.21
C LEU A 18 59.23 -26.87 53.81
N ALA A 19 59.53 -26.04 54.85
CA ALA A 19 60.83 -25.55 55.39
C ALA A 19 61.60 -24.46 54.61
N SER A 20 62.33 -23.47 55.19
CA SER A 20 62.87 -23.23 56.55
C SER A 20 63.41 -21.79 56.68
N THR A 21 63.52 -21.26 57.92
CA THR A 21 64.43 -20.21 58.44
C THR A 21 64.31 -18.75 57.90
N VAL A 22 64.35 -17.68 58.71
CA VAL A 22 65.46 -17.24 59.58
C VAL A 22 64.98 -16.36 60.77
N LEU A 23 65.69 -16.57 61.87
CA LEU A 23 65.75 -15.89 63.15
C LEU A 23 66.26 -14.43 63.04
N THR A 24 65.60 -13.45 63.68
CA THR A 24 66.29 -12.25 64.21
C THR A 24 65.66 -11.75 65.50
N THR A 25 66.40 -11.99 66.59
CA THR A 25 66.66 -11.10 67.76
C THR A 25 65.51 -10.67 68.70
N LEU A 26 65.63 -11.13 69.95
CA LEU A 26 65.04 -10.62 71.20
C LEU A 26 65.45 -9.16 71.52
N PRO A 27 64.67 -8.48 72.37
CA PRO A 27 65.22 -8.17 73.70
C PRO A 27 64.29 -8.51 74.87
N ILE A 28 64.96 -8.63 76.02
CA ILE A 28 64.53 -9.09 77.35
C ILE A 28 63.61 -8.06 78.04
N GLY A 29 62.61 -8.53 78.79
CA GLY A 29 62.04 -7.73 79.89
C GLY A 29 60.65 -8.12 80.39
N THR A 30 60.63 -8.88 81.49
CA THR A 30 59.64 -8.85 82.59
C THR A 30 58.28 -9.57 82.49
N HIS A 31 58.07 -10.40 83.51
CA HIS A 31 56.97 -11.28 83.88
C HIS A 31 55.53 -10.79 83.66
N ALA A 32 54.68 -11.63 83.06
CA ALA A 32 53.35 -12.02 83.58
C ALA A 32 52.65 -13.03 82.65
N SER A 33 52.01 -14.03 83.27
CA SER A 33 51.05 -14.99 82.69
C SER A 33 51.64 -16.02 81.70
N GLU A 34 51.98 -17.21 82.22
CA GLU A 34 51.97 -18.44 81.42
C GLU A 34 50.53 -18.69 80.95
N THR A 35 50.20 -18.12 79.80
CA THR A 35 49.08 -18.64 79.01
C THR A 35 49.59 -19.99 78.48
N PRO A 36 48.92 -21.12 78.76
CA PRO A 36 49.36 -22.40 78.21
C PRO A 36 49.38 -22.25 76.70
N VAL A 37 50.54 -22.49 76.08
CA VAL A 37 50.62 -22.64 74.63
C VAL A 37 49.77 -23.85 74.29
N THR A 38 48.56 -23.64 73.76
CA THR A 38 47.74 -24.71 73.21
C THR A 38 48.40 -25.19 71.92
N LEU A 39 49.27 -26.20 72.06
CA LEU A 39 49.80 -26.95 70.92
C LEU A 39 48.62 -27.56 70.14
N ALA A 40 48.58 -27.33 68.83
CA ALA A 40 47.62 -28.01 67.97
C ALA A 40 47.84 -29.53 68.11
N GLY A 41 46.79 -30.26 68.51
CA GLY A 41 46.88 -31.71 68.65
C GLY A 41 47.17 -32.38 67.31
N PRO A 42 47.80 -33.55 67.31
CA PRO A 42 47.95 -34.36 66.09
C PRO A 42 46.56 -34.72 65.55
N PHE A 43 46.46 -34.97 64.25
CA PHE A 43 45.23 -35.48 63.64
C PHE A 43 45.49 -36.84 62.98
N VAL A 44 44.44 -37.65 62.94
CA VAL A 44 44.42 -38.96 62.28
C VAL A 44 43.55 -38.85 61.03
N ASP A 45 44.02 -39.39 59.91
CA ASP A 45 43.24 -39.49 58.68
C ASP A 45 41.98 -40.34 58.91
N THR A 46 41.01 -40.26 57.99
CA THR A 46 39.79 -41.08 58.14
C THR A 46 40.17 -42.56 58.18
N ILE A 47 39.75 -43.24 59.24
CA ILE A 47 40.09 -44.63 59.48
C ILE A 47 38.82 -45.47 59.61
N ASP A 48 38.87 -46.67 59.05
CA ASP A 48 37.83 -47.68 59.18
C ASP A 48 38.38 -49.00 59.72
N ILE A 49 37.48 -49.92 60.05
CA ILE A 49 37.85 -51.23 60.61
C ILE A 49 38.69 -52.11 59.66
N THR A 50 38.78 -51.78 58.37
CA THR A 50 39.62 -52.50 57.39
C THR A 50 40.98 -51.84 57.19
N SER A 51 41.22 -50.72 57.86
CA SER A 51 42.45 -49.95 57.73
C SER A 51 43.63 -50.74 58.29
N THR A 52 44.65 -50.93 57.45
CA THR A 52 45.88 -51.64 57.80
C THR A 52 46.90 -50.77 58.54
N HIS A 53 46.66 -49.44 58.57
CA HIS A 53 47.50 -48.45 59.21
C HIS A 53 46.66 -47.31 59.79
N ILE A 54 47.05 -46.80 60.96
CA ILE A 54 46.61 -45.51 61.50
C ILE A 54 47.60 -44.47 60.96
N THR A 55 47.11 -43.58 60.10
CA THR A 55 47.91 -42.55 59.44
C THR A 55 47.44 -41.16 59.86
N GLY A 56 48.30 -40.18 59.75
CA GLY A 56 47.94 -38.80 60.06
C GLY A 56 49.14 -37.87 60.11
N LYS A 57 48.94 -36.71 60.75
CA LYS A 57 49.95 -35.68 60.93
C LYS A 57 50.07 -35.25 62.38
N ALA A 58 51.31 -35.14 62.82
CA ALA A 58 51.75 -34.58 64.09
C ALA A 58 52.63 -33.34 63.83
N ASP A 59 53.02 -32.64 64.90
CA ASP A 59 54.06 -31.62 64.85
C ASP A 59 55.38 -32.26 64.39
N PRO A 60 56.09 -31.70 63.39
CA PRO A 60 57.39 -32.21 62.95
C PRO A 60 58.46 -32.32 64.05
N ASN A 61 58.32 -31.58 65.14
CA ASN A 61 59.23 -31.59 66.29
C ASN A 61 58.74 -32.52 67.43
N ALA A 62 57.64 -33.25 67.24
CA ALA A 62 57.18 -34.21 68.22
C ALA A 62 58.20 -35.35 68.38
N THR A 63 58.54 -35.67 69.63
CA THR A 63 59.46 -36.76 69.97
C THR A 63 58.76 -38.12 70.03
N SER A 64 57.44 -38.10 70.26
CA SER A 64 56.58 -39.28 70.23
C SER A 64 55.12 -38.87 70.01
N ILE A 65 54.34 -39.80 69.47
CA ILE A 65 52.88 -39.78 69.51
C ILE A 65 52.39 -40.91 70.39
N LYS A 66 51.35 -40.63 71.17
CA LYS A 66 50.64 -41.61 71.98
C LYS A 66 49.28 -41.82 71.35
N VAL A 67 49.00 -43.08 71.02
CA VAL A 67 47.72 -43.51 70.44
C VAL A 67 47.02 -44.44 71.42
N GLU A 68 45.81 -44.06 71.79
CA GLU A 68 44.92 -44.81 72.66
C GLU A 68 43.73 -45.31 71.85
N LEU A 69 43.54 -46.63 71.81
CA LEU A 69 42.41 -47.25 71.14
C LEU A 69 41.34 -47.61 72.17
N HIS A 70 40.15 -47.07 71.94
CA HIS A 70 38.98 -47.30 72.76
C HIS A 70 37.96 -48.10 71.98
N ASN A 71 37.33 -49.06 72.65
CA ASN A 71 36.21 -49.80 72.07
C ASN A 71 34.93 -48.95 72.04
N GLU A 72 33.84 -49.52 71.55
CA GLU A 72 32.52 -48.89 71.45
C GLU A 72 31.94 -48.44 72.80
N TYR A 73 32.44 -48.99 73.91
CA TYR A 73 32.07 -48.61 75.28
C TYR A 73 33.05 -47.62 75.90
N THR A 74 33.90 -46.98 75.09
CA THR A 74 34.96 -46.05 75.51
C THR A 74 36.03 -46.66 76.42
N THR A 75 36.07 -47.99 76.52
CA THR A 75 37.08 -48.69 77.31
C THR A 75 38.39 -48.71 76.53
N LEU A 76 39.43 -48.14 77.12
CA LEU A 76 40.80 -48.24 76.60
C LEU A 76 41.23 -49.71 76.60
N TYR A 77 41.64 -50.24 75.45
CA TYR A 77 42.09 -51.62 75.33
C TYR A 77 43.49 -51.75 74.72
N LYS A 78 44.02 -50.68 74.13
CA LYS A 78 45.38 -50.63 73.60
C LYS A 78 45.95 -49.22 73.69
N THR A 79 47.18 -49.10 74.17
CA THR A 79 47.98 -47.87 74.07
C THR A 79 49.22 -48.20 73.24
N ILE A 80 49.58 -47.30 72.33
CA ILE A 80 50.72 -47.41 71.43
C ILE A 80 51.52 -46.12 71.56
N GLU A 81 52.78 -46.24 71.93
CA GLU A 81 53.75 -45.16 71.79
C GLU A 81 54.53 -45.36 70.50
N TYR A 82 54.60 -44.31 69.69
CA TYR A 82 55.24 -44.34 68.38
C TYR A 82 56.17 -43.15 68.22
N THR A 83 57.42 -43.42 67.86
CA THR A 83 58.50 -42.42 67.80
C THR A 83 59.01 -42.18 66.38
N SER A 84 58.57 -42.98 65.41
CA SER A 84 59.04 -42.92 64.02
C SER A 84 58.24 -41.90 63.20
N ILE A 85 58.37 -40.61 63.53
CA ILE A 85 57.67 -39.51 62.87
C ILE A 85 58.56 -38.98 61.73
N SER A 86 58.02 -38.83 60.52
CA SER A 86 58.79 -38.29 59.39
C SER A 86 59.06 -36.80 59.58
N ALA A 87 60.06 -36.26 58.85
CA ALA A 87 60.44 -34.86 58.94
C ALA A 87 59.30 -33.87 58.62
N ASP A 88 58.26 -34.32 57.92
CA ASP A 88 57.05 -33.55 57.61
C ASP A 88 55.88 -33.79 58.56
N GLY A 89 56.16 -34.43 59.70
CA GLY A 89 55.18 -34.75 60.74
C GLY A 89 54.24 -35.91 60.39
N SER A 90 54.42 -36.61 59.26
CA SER A 90 53.60 -37.78 58.95
C SER A 90 53.95 -38.96 59.86
N PHE A 91 52.94 -39.76 60.17
CA PHE A 91 53.13 -41.04 60.84
C PHE A 91 52.25 -42.11 60.19
N SER A 92 52.70 -43.37 60.30
CA SER A 92 51.96 -44.54 59.83
C SER A 92 52.19 -45.69 60.80
N ILE A 93 51.20 -45.95 61.65
CA ILE A 93 51.24 -47.01 62.65
C ILE A 93 50.51 -48.21 62.06
N SER A 94 51.23 -49.29 61.80
CA SER A 94 50.58 -50.53 61.33
C SER A 94 49.60 -51.05 62.38
N THR A 95 48.43 -51.48 61.91
CA THR A 95 47.41 -52.15 62.75
C THR A 95 47.68 -53.64 62.93
N SER A 96 48.78 -54.17 62.39
CA SER A 96 49.13 -55.57 62.55
C SER A 96 49.25 -55.94 64.04
N GLY A 97 48.45 -56.93 64.48
CA GLY A 97 48.48 -57.43 65.85
C GLY A 97 47.48 -56.78 66.82
N PHE A 98 46.60 -55.91 66.34
CA PHE A 98 45.43 -55.45 67.09
C PHE A 98 44.26 -55.11 66.16
N ASP A 99 43.04 -55.36 66.60
CA ASP A 99 41.86 -55.02 65.82
C ASP A 99 41.44 -53.57 66.06
N LEU A 100 40.91 -52.95 65.01
CA LEU A 100 40.16 -51.69 65.10
C LEU A 100 38.68 -52.06 65.29
N PRO A 101 38.11 -51.95 66.50
CA PRO A 101 36.75 -52.36 66.76
C PRO A 101 35.76 -51.46 66.01
N PRO A 102 34.68 -52.04 65.44
CA PRO A 102 33.55 -51.27 64.95
C PRO A 102 33.03 -50.33 66.04
N ALA A 103 32.73 -49.08 65.68
CA ALA A 103 32.28 -48.05 66.63
C ALA A 103 33.28 -47.67 67.74
N GLY A 104 34.54 -48.08 67.64
CA GLY A 104 35.63 -47.61 68.48
C GLY A 104 36.10 -46.20 68.17
N SER A 105 37.13 -45.75 68.88
CA SER A 105 37.76 -44.45 68.66
C SER A 105 39.27 -44.51 68.88
N VAL A 106 40.00 -43.78 68.05
CA VAL A 106 41.42 -43.51 68.17
C VAL A 106 41.58 -42.16 68.86
N PHE A 107 42.14 -42.16 70.06
CA PHE A 107 42.54 -40.96 70.78
C PHE A 107 44.03 -40.77 70.55
N ILE A 108 44.44 -39.59 70.10
CA ILE A 108 45.85 -39.30 69.79
C ILE A 108 46.32 -38.02 70.48
N SER A 109 47.49 -38.09 71.10
CA SER A 109 48.25 -36.95 71.60
C SER A 109 49.70 -37.04 71.12
N GLN A 110 50.43 -35.94 71.18
CA GLN A 110 51.85 -35.88 70.84
C GLN A 110 52.65 -35.23 71.96
N VAL A 111 53.92 -35.58 72.08
CA VAL A 111 54.86 -34.96 73.02
C VAL A 111 55.82 -34.07 72.24
N VAL A 112 55.80 -32.77 72.51
CA VAL A 112 56.74 -31.79 71.94
C VAL A 112 57.51 -31.16 73.09
N ASN A 113 58.84 -31.24 73.06
CA ASN A 113 59.72 -30.70 74.12
C ASN A 113 59.35 -31.15 75.55
N GLY A 114 58.86 -32.39 75.71
CA GLY A 114 58.48 -32.96 77.01
C GLY A 114 57.09 -32.60 77.51
N VAL A 115 56.29 -31.86 76.73
CA VAL A 115 54.88 -31.51 77.06
C VAL A 115 53.93 -32.27 76.15
N GLU A 116 52.94 -32.95 76.74
CA GLU A 116 51.88 -33.66 76.00
C GLU A 116 50.79 -32.68 75.52
N SER A 117 50.36 -32.80 74.26
CA SER A 117 49.30 -31.98 73.67
C SER A 117 47.91 -32.36 74.16
N SER A 118 46.90 -31.56 73.80
CA SER A 118 45.50 -32.01 73.87
C SER A 118 45.28 -33.26 73.02
N VAL A 119 44.36 -34.10 73.45
CA VAL A 119 43.97 -35.33 72.75
C VAL A 119 42.97 -35.02 71.63
N THR A 120 43.22 -35.54 70.44
CA THR A 120 42.26 -35.55 69.32
C THR A 120 41.55 -36.91 69.28
N LYS A 121 40.23 -36.92 69.26
CA LYS A 121 39.40 -38.12 69.11
C LYS A 121 38.99 -38.32 67.65
N THR A 122 39.34 -39.45 67.07
CA THR A 122 38.95 -39.85 65.70
C THR A 122 38.16 -41.17 65.76
N PRO A 123 36.88 -41.19 65.36
CA PRO A 123 36.09 -42.43 65.38
C PRO A 123 36.59 -43.43 64.33
N VAL A 124 36.61 -44.72 64.69
CA VAL A 124 36.81 -45.80 63.73
C VAL A 124 35.49 -46.07 63.02
N ARG A 125 35.46 -45.85 61.71
CA ARG A 125 34.25 -45.98 60.90
C ARG A 125 34.05 -47.40 60.37
N TYR A 126 32.84 -47.68 59.93
CA TYR A 126 32.60 -48.81 59.03
C TYR A 126 33.20 -48.53 57.63
N PRO A 127 33.60 -49.58 56.89
CA PRO A 127 34.12 -49.40 55.53
C PRO A 127 33.06 -48.74 54.65
N GLN A 128 33.50 -47.92 53.70
CA GLN A 128 32.58 -47.30 52.75
C GLN A 128 31.87 -48.37 51.92
N LEU A 129 30.54 -48.28 51.88
CA LEU A 129 29.72 -49.18 51.08
C LEU A 129 29.89 -48.88 49.60
N GLN A 130 29.77 -49.89 48.75
CA GLN A 130 29.82 -49.72 47.30
C GLN A 130 28.52 -50.21 46.67
N ILE A 131 28.09 -49.57 45.60
CA ILE A 131 27.03 -50.06 44.72
C ILE A 131 27.72 -50.54 43.45
N GLY A 132 27.18 -51.57 42.79
CA GLY A 132 27.71 -52.06 41.51
C GLY A 132 27.80 -50.97 40.43
N ASP A 133 28.53 -51.27 39.35
CA ASP A 133 28.87 -50.31 38.29
C ASP A 133 27.68 -49.93 37.38
N GLU A 134 26.56 -50.65 37.46
CA GLU A 134 25.36 -50.35 36.69
C GLU A 134 24.67 -49.08 37.20
N ALA A 135 24.30 -48.20 36.26
CA ALA A 135 23.55 -47.00 36.58
C ALA A 135 22.20 -47.34 37.22
N VAL A 136 21.92 -46.72 38.35
CA VAL A 136 20.60 -46.84 39.01
C VAL A 136 19.61 -45.98 38.24
N THR A 137 18.51 -46.57 37.77
CA THR A 137 17.46 -45.89 37.02
C THR A 137 16.11 -46.00 37.72
N THR A 138 15.11 -45.27 37.22
CA THR A 138 13.71 -45.41 37.66
C THR A 138 13.14 -46.82 37.43
N SER A 139 13.74 -47.63 36.56
CA SER A 139 13.33 -49.03 36.32
C SER A 139 14.06 -50.04 37.19
N THR A 140 15.14 -49.65 37.90
CA THR A 140 15.90 -50.53 38.79
C THR A 140 15.01 -51.11 39.91
N LYS A 141 14.99 -52.44 40.03
CA LYS A 141 14.17 -53.19 41.02
C LYS A 141 14.97 -53.72 42.20
N SER A 142 16.28 -53.78 42.11
CA SER A 142 17.15 -54.04 43.25
C SER A 142 18.52 -53.42 43.03
N ILE A 143 19.22 -53.17 44.14
CA ILE A 143 20.64 -52.82 44.14
C ILE A 143 21.40 -53.80 45.02
N VAL A 144 22.65 -54.07 44.66
CA VAL A 144 23.57 -54.85 45.48
C VAL A 144 24.56 -53.89 46.13
N VAL A 145 24.64 -53.95 47.46
CA VAL A 145 25.54 -53.13 48.26
C VAL A 145 26.69 -54.00 48.78
N SER A 146 27.92 -53.69 48.37
CA SER A 146 29.15 -54.38 48.76
C SER A 146 29.83 -53.70 49.96
N ASN A 147 30.83 -54.38 50.57
CA ASN A 147 31.52 -53.99 51.81
C ASN A 147 30.61 -53.91 53.05
N ALA A 148 29.43 -54.51 52.97
CA ALA A 148 28.50 -54.64 54.06
C ALA A 148 29.02 -55.62 55.13
N LEU A 149 29.00 -55.19 56.39
CA LEU A 149 29.41 -56.03 57.51
C LEU A 149 28.23 -56.71 58.18
N ALA A 150 28.45 -57.95 58.64
CA ALA A 150 27.53 -58.71 59.46
C ALA A 150 27.08 -57.89 60.68
N TYR A 151 25.79 -57.98 61.01
CA TYR A 151 25.14 -57.36 62.17
C TYR A 151 25.14 -55.82 62.18
N SER A 152 25.66 -55.15 61.14
CA SER A 152 25.52 -53.70 60.96
C SER A 152 24.14 -53.34 60.39
N SER A 153 23.62 -52.16 60.74
CA SER A 153 22.43 -51.59 60.09
C SER A 153 22.87 -50.85 58.84
N ILE A 154 22.57 -51.41 57.67
CA ILE A 154 22.75 -50.73 56.37
C ILE A 154 21.46 -49.98 56.07
N ARG A 155 21.54 -48.68 55.85
CA ARG A 155 20.41 -47.82 55.53
C ARG A 155 20.61 -47.17 54.17
N VAL A 156 19.54 -47.18 53.39
CA VAL A 156 19.42 -46.50 52.11
C VAL A 156 18.40 -45.39 52.29
N TYR A 157 18.85 -44.14 52.25
CA TYR A 157 18.00 -42.95 52.28
C TYR A 157 17.78 -42.46 50.85
N ILE A 158 16.55 -42.14 50.49
CA ILE A 158 16.20 -41.60 49.17
C ILE A 158 15.74 -40.15 49.34
N TYR A 159 16.31 -39.28 48.52
CA TYR A 159 16.04 -37.85 48.46
C TYR A 159 15.57 -37.48 47.06
N ASP A 160 14.72 -36.46 46.96
CA ASP A 160 14.43 -35.85 45.66
C ASP A 160 15.63 -35.02 45.17
N ALA A 161 15.54 -34.51 43.94
CA ALA A 161 16.59 -33.69 43.34
C ALA A 161 16.88 -32.39 44.12
N SER A 162 15.95 -31.91 44.97
CA SER A 162 16.14 -30.73 45.82
C SER A 162 16.83 -31.05 47.15
N GLY A 163 17.06 -32.34 47.43
CA GLY A 163 17.63 -32.81 48.70
C GLY A 163 16.62 -33.02 49.80
N LYS A 164 15.31 -33.00 49.50
CA LYS A 164 14.27 -33.33 50.48
C LYS A 164 14.19 -34.84 50.64
N TYR A 165 14.18 -35.29 51.88
CA TYR A 165 14.03 -36.70 52.23
C TYR A 165 12.66 -37.23 51.79
N ILE A 166 12.65 -38.39 51.10
CA ILE A 166 11.44 -39.07 50.63
C ILE A 166 11.17 -40.31 51.48
N SER A 167 12.13 -41.23 51.54
CA SER A 167 11.94 -42.55 52.14
C SER A 167 13.28 -43.17 52.56
N SER A 168 13.23 -44.24 53.35
CA SER A 168 14.41 -45.06 53.64
C SER A 168 14.04 -46.53 53.78
N ILE A 169 15.01 -47.39 53.50
CA ILE A 169 14.95 -48.83 53.75
C ILE A 169 16.23 -49.26 54.49
N ALA A 170 16.09 -50.20 55.42
CA ALA A 170 17.21 -50.70 56.20
C ALA A 170 17.26 -52.23 56.17
N LYS A 171 18.47 -52.79 56.19
CA LYS A 171 18.70 -54.23 56.29
C LYS A 171 19.92 -54.50 57.16
N THR A 172 19.84 -55.58 57.94
CA THR A 172 20.93 -56.05 58.81
C THR A 172 21.37 -57.42 58.30
N PRO A 173 22.53 -57.55 57.64
CA PRO A 173 22.99 -58.85 57.13
C PRO A 173 23.52 -59.72 58.26
N MET A 174 23.41 -61.05 58.10
CA MET A 174 23.95 -62.02 59.08
C MET A 174 25.41 -62.41 58.79
N THR A 175 25.92 -62.12 57.60
CA THR A 175 27.28 -62.43 57.15
C THR A 175 27.91 -61.21 56.49
N ASN A 176 29.25 -61.13 56.50
CA ASN A 176 29.99 -60.13 55.72
C ASN A 176 29.80 -60.41 54.22
N GLY A 177 29.72 -59.35 53.42
CA GLY A 177 29.65 -59.44 51.96
C GLY A 177 28.45 -58.75 51.34
N PRO A 178 28.20 -58.97 50.04
CA PRO A 178 27.18 -58.23 49.28
C PRO A 178 25.75 -58.43 49.83
N VAL A 179 24.99 -57.33 49.91
CA VAL A 179 23.61 -57.32 50.40
C VAL A 179 22.68 -56.73 49.35
N GLU A 180 21.70 -57.52 48.91
CA GLU A 180 20.66 -57.05 48.00
C GLU A 180 19.57 -56.28 48.75
N PHE A 181 19.21 -55.11 48.21
CA PHE A 181 18.03 -54.33 48.56
C PHE A 181 17.04 -54.36 47.40
N LYS A 182 15.83 -54.87 47.64
CA LYS A 182 14.72 -54.74 46.69
C LYS A 182 14.12 -53.35 46.81
N LEU A 183 14.00 -52.66 45.68
CA LEU A 183 13.55 -51.28 45.58
C LEU A 183 12.51 -51.18 44.47
N ASP A 184 11.61 -50.20 44.56
CA ASP A 184 10.79 -49.82 43.41
C ASP A 184 11.00 -48.34 43.14
N LEU A 185 11.87 -48.04 42.18
CA LEU A 185 12.25 -46.67 41.85
C LEU A 185 11.32 -46.00 40.83
N SER A 186 10.26 -46.68 40.39
CA SER A 186 9.37 -46.20 39.32
C SER A 186 8.59 -44.93 39.65
N ASN A 187 8.33 -44.69 40.94
CA ASN A 187 7.62 -43.50 41.41
C ASN A 187 8.54 -42.30 41.72
N TYR A 188 9.86 -42.47 41.56
CA TYR A 188 10.83 -41.42 41.85
C TYR A 188 11.18 -40.68 40.57
N ALA A 189 11.29 -39.36 40.66
CA ALA A 189 11.69 -38.55 39.51
C ALA A 189 13.18 -38.77 39.19
N PRO A 190 13.58 -38.86 37.90
CA PRO A 190 14.98 -38.78 37.51
C PRO A 190 15.68 -37.56 38.15
N GLY A 191 16.93 -37.73 38.59
CA GLY A 191 17.68 -36.74 39.36
C GLY A 191 17.49 -36.82 40.88
N SER A 192 16.50 -37.60 41.35
CA SER A 192 16.47 -38.07 42.75
C SER A 192 17.74 -38.86 43.05
N TYR A 193 18.14 -38.96 44.31
CA TYR A 193 19.37 -39.67 44.67
C TYR A 193 19.25 -40.46 45.96
N MET A 194 20.10 -41.46 46.08
CA MET A 194 20.22 -42.35 47.22
C MET A 194 21.48 -42.01 48.00
N VAL A 195 21.41 -42.11 49.32
CA VAL A 195 22.54 -42.01 50.24
C VAL A 195 22.56 -43.28 51.08
N ILE A 196 23.65 -44.03 50.98
CA ILE A 196 23.78 -45.35 51.60
C ILE A 196 24.91 -45.34 52.62
N ASN A 197 24.60 -45.75 53.84
CA ASN A 197 25.58 -45.87 54.90
C ASN A 197 25.28 -47.09 55.78
N GLN A 198 26.32 -47.63 56.40
CA GLN A 198 26.20 -48.65 57.43
C GLN A 198 26.63 -48.09 58.79
N GLY A 199 26.00 -48.57 59.85
CA GLY A 199 26.24 -48.13 61.21
C GLY A 199 25.72 -49.14 62.23
N TYR A 200 25.97 -48.89 63.50
CA TYR A 200 25.47 -49.74 64.58
C TYR A 200 23.96 -49.49 64.83
N ALA A 201 23.20 -50.55 65.08
CA ALA A 201 21.77 -50.44 65.39
C ALA A 201 21.57 -50.00 66.85
N GLY A 202 21.41 -48.69 67.09
CA GLY A 202 20.98 -48.16 68.40
C GLY A 202 21.89 -47.13 69.08
N SER A 203 22.88 -46.56 68.40
CA SER A 203 23.82 -45.61 69.04
C SER A 203 23.23 -44.22 69.25
N LEU A 204 23.55 -43.60 70.40
CA LEU A 204 23.35 -42.18 70.69
C LEU A 204 24.07 -41.29 69.65
N PRO A 205 23.59 -40.06 69.36
CA PRO A 205 24.16 -39.15 68.35
C PRO A 205 25.66 -38.82 68.50
N GLU A 206 26.24 -39.09 69.67
CA GLU A 206 27.63 -38.81 70.01
C GLU A 206 28.63 -39.88 69.49
N TYR A 207 28.11 -40.99 68.94
CA TYR A 207 28.88 -42.16 68.48
C TYR A 207 28.78 -42.39 66.97
N LEU A 208 28.82 -41.32 66.16
CA LEU A 208 28.73 -41.35 64.70
C LEU A 208 29.92 -42.11 64.05
N SER A 209 29.91 -43.43 64.17
CA SER A 209 30.83 -44.36 63.51
C SER A 209 30.27 -44.87 62.19
N SER A 210 29.32 -44.16 61.57
CA SER A 210 28.77 -44.55 60.27
C SER A 210 29.86 -44.60 59.21
N SER A 211 29.71 -45.50 58.23
CA SER A 211 30.52 -45.44 57.02
C SER A 211 30.41 -44.07 56.35
N ILE A 212 31.42 -43.70 55.57
CA ILE A 212 31.26 -42.59 54.61
C ILE A 212 30.02 -42.89 53.75
N PRO A 213 29.08 -41.93 53.59
CA PRO A 213 27.90 -42.20 52.79
C PRO A 213 28.25 -42.34 51.31
N THR A 214 27.71 -43.36 50.68
CA THR A 214 27.80 -43.56 49.24
C THR A 214 26.56 -42.97 48.58
N LYS A 215 26.77 -42.01 47.69
CA LYS A 215 25.71 -41.32 46.96
C LYS A 215 25.56 -41.92 45.56
N ALA A 216 24.33 -42.20 45.14
CA ALA A 216 24.01 -42.65 43.79
C ALA A 216 22.81 -41.87 43.22
N ILE A 217 22.94 -41.35 42.01
CA ILE A 217 21.87 -40.63 41.31
C ILE A 217 20.95 -41.65 40.63
N ILE A 218 19.64 -41.39 40.68
CA ILE A 218 18.62 -42.15 39.95
C ILE A 218 18.46 -41.48 38.58
N TYR A 219 18.91 -42.16 37.53
CA TYR A 219 18.83 -41.71 36.15
C TYR A 219 17.51 -42.11 35.48
N ASP A 220 17.21 -41.47 34.36
CA ASP A 220 16.18 -41.91 33.44
C ASP A 220 16.70 -43.06 32.56
N GLY A 221 15.93 -44.14 32.50
CA GLY A 221 16.27 -45.34 31.73
C GLY A 221 15.70 -45.34 30.30
N SER A 222 15.02 -44.28 29.87
CA SER A 222 14.51 -44.11 28.50
C SER A 222 14.77 -42.70 27.97
N LEU A 223 14.49 -42.48 26.68
CA LEU A 223 14.59 -41.17 26.03
C LEU A 223 13.24 -40.44 25.92
N ASP A 224 12.14 -41.07 26.35
CA ASP A 224 10.78 -40.63 26.02
C ASP A 224 10.47 -39.24 26.59
N LYS A 225 10.90 -38.97 27.81
CA LYS A 225 10.69 -37.68 28.48
C LYS A 225 11.45 -36.56 27.77
N SER A 226 12.74 -36.75 27.53
CA SER A 226 13.58 -35.78 26.84
C SER A 226 13.09 -35.55 25.40
N LYS A 227 12.62 -36.60 24.73
CA LYS A 227 12.01 -36.50 23.40
C LYS A 227 10.71 -35.68 23.42
N SER A 228 9.78 -35.98 24.33
CA SER A 228 8.54 -35.21 24.44
C SER A 228 8.78 -33.73 24.76
N LEU A 229 9.77 -33.45 25.61
CA LEU A 229 10.14 -32.08 25.97
C LEU A 229 10.82 -31.35 24.81
N VAL A 230 11.74 -32.01 24.08
CA VAL A 230 12.40 -31.38 22.92
C VAL A 230 11.39 -31.13 21.80
N ASP A 231 10.52 -32.10 21.51
CA ASP A 231 9.47 -31.98 20.49
C ASP A 231 8.57 -30.77 20.84
N ALA A 232 8.23 -30.57 22.12
CA ALA A 232 7.40 -29.44 22.58
C ALA A 232 8.00 -28.04 22.36
N LEU A 233 9.32 -27.92 22.08
CA LEU A 233 9.95 -26.64 21.73
C LEU A 233 9.57 -26.18 20.31
N PHE A 234 9.15 -27.10 19.45
CA PHE A 234 8.95 -26.87 18.02
C PHE A 234 7.47 -26.76 17.62
N ILE A 235 7.22 -26.03 16.55
CA ILE A 235 5.86 -25.86 16.00
C ILE A 235 5.24 -27.24 15.75
N ASP A 236 3.98 -27.41 16.14
CA ASP A 236 3.23 -28.68 16.09
C ASP A 236 3.92 -29.87 16.78
N ASN A 237 4.83 -29.59 17.70
CA ASN A 237 5.67 -30.56 18.38
C ASN A 237 6.53 -31.42 17.42
N ASP A 238 7.07 -30.80 16.37
CA ASP A 238 7.86 -31.49 15.34
C ASP A 238 9.21 -30.78 15.13
N PRO A 239 10.36 -31.39 15.52
CA PRO A 239 11.69 -30.81 15.35
C PRO A 239 12.12 -30.52 13.91
N ALA A 240 11.38 -31.00 12.90
CA ALA A 240 11.60 -30.62 11.51
C ALA A 240 10.95 -29.26 11.17
N LYS A 241 10.09 -28.74 12.05
CA LYS A 241 9.50 -27.41 11.97
C LYS A 241 10.27 -26.49 12.90
N GLY A 242 10.30 -25.19 12.60
CA GLY A 242 11.03 -24.24 13.45
C GLY A 242 10.46 -24.16 14.88
N ILE A 243 11.23 -23.58 15.80
CA ILE A 243 10.83 -23.40 17.19
C ILE A 243 9.58 -22.51 17.31
N LYS A 244 8.79 -22.74 18.36
CA LYS A 244 7.63 -21.88 18.67
C LYS A 244 8.12 -20.46 18.97
N PRO A 245 7.36 -19.41 18.59
CA PRO A 245 7.69 -18.02 18.96
C PRO A 245 7.76 -17.76 20.47
N THR A 246 7.19 -18.65 21.28
CA THR A 246 7.18 -18.57 22.75
C THR A 246 8.31 -19.35 23.41
N THR A 247 9.10 -20.12 22.65
CA THR A 247 10.19 -20.93 23.21
C THR A 247 11.27 -20.03 23.79
N THR A 248 11.66 -20.30 25.02
CA THR A 248 12.66 -19.52 25.76
C THR A 248 13.94 -20.32 25.98
N GLN A 249 15.02 -19.62 26.36
CA GLN A 249 16.26 -20.28 26.80
C GLN A 249 16.01 -21.21 28.00
N ALA A 250 15.07 -20.85 28.90
CA ALA A 250 14.73 -21.68 30.06
C ALA A 250 14.05 -23.00 29.65
N ASP A 251 13.24 -22.98 28.58
CA ASP A 251 12.61 -24.19 28.05
C ASP A 251 13.68 -25.13 27.46
N ILE A 252 14.60 -24.58 26.66
CA ILE A 252 15.73 -25.33 26.08
C ILE A 252 16.64 -25.91 27.18
N ASP A 253 16.96 -25.10 28.21
CA ASP A 253 17.78 -25.53 29.34
C ASP A 253 17.09 -26.66 30.12
N ALA A 254 15.76 -26.61 30.29
CA ALA A 254 15.00 -27.66 30.93
C ALA A 254 15.05 -28.99 30.15
N VAL A 255 15.03 -28.95 28.82
CA VAL A 255 15.20 -30.14 27.97
C VAL A 255 16.63 -30.70 28.09
N GLN A 256 17.64 -29.83 28.11
CA GLN A 256 19.04 -30.26 28.30
C GLN A 256 19.22 -30.96 29.65
N VAL A 257 18.67 -30.41 30.73
CA VAL A 257 18.70 -31.05 32.07
C VAL A 257 18.02 -32.42 32.05
N ALA A 258 16.90 -32.57 31.34
CA ALA A 258 16.24 -33.86 31.21
C ALA A 258 17.11 -34.88 30.43
N LEU A 259 17.79 -34.44 29.37
CA LEU A 259 18.70 -35.29 28.58
C LEU A 259 19.95 -35.71 29.37
N ASP A 260 20.50 -34.80 30.18
CA ASP A 260 21.67 -35.06 31.03
C ASP A 260 21.37 -36.12 32.11
N LEU A 261 20.10 -36.30 32.48
CA LEU A 261 19.64 -37.34 33.42
C LEU A 261 19.37 -38.69 32.77
N VAL A 262 19.44 -38.82 31.45
CA VAL A 262 19.34 -40.12 30.76
C VAL A 262 20.65 -40.88 30.95
N VAL A 263 20.61 -42.21 31.11
CA VAL A 263 21.84 -43.02 31.22
C VAL A 263 22.73 -42.91 29.96
N ASP A 264 24.05 -42.93 30.14
CA ASP A 264 25.02 -42.72 29.04
C ASP A 264 25.11 -43.90 28.05
N THR A 265 24.52 -45.04 28.39
CA THR A 265 24.42 -46.20 27.48
C THR A 265 23.37 -46.01 26.38
N ILE A 266 22.46 -45.05 26.54
CA ILE A 266 21.45 -44.69 25.54
C ILE A 266 22.03 -43.65 24.56
N ASP A 267 21.79 -43.83 23.27
CA ASP A 267 22.15 -42.84 22.26
C ASP A 267 21.28 -41.57 22.39
N LYS A 268 21.93 -40.47 22.78
CA LYS A 268 21.32 -39.15 22.99
C LYS A 268 21.43 -38.23 21.77
N SER A 269 22.12 -38.66 20.70
CA SER A 269 22.58 -37.80 19.60
C SER A 269 21.45 -37.06 18.89
N THR A 270 20.33 -37.75 18.63
CA THR A 270 19.18 -37.17 17.90
C THR A 270 18.53 -36.05 18.71
N VAL A 271 18.30 -36.27 20.01
CA VAL A 271 17.69 -35.25 20.90
C VAL A 271 18.67 -34.11 21.14
N GLN A 272 19.96 -34.38 21.31
CA GLN A 272 20.98 -33.33 21.43
C GLN A 272 21.04 -32.45 20.18
N THR A 273 20.98 -33.05 18.99
CA THR A 273 20.93 -32.30 17.72
C THR A 273 19.70 -31.40 17.65
N ALA A 274 18.52 -31.89 18.06
CA ALA A 274 17.32 -31.07 18.13
C ALA A 274 17.45 -29.92 19.14
N ILE A 275 18.03 -30.15 20.31
CA ILE A 275 18.33 -29.09 21.30
C ILE A 275 19.26 -28.03 20.70
N ASP A 276 20.32 -28.44 20.01
CA ASP A 276 21.29 -27.52 19.44
C ASP A 276 20.70 -26.73 18.26
N ASN A 277 19.84 -27.34 17.45
CA ASN A 277 19.04 -26.64 16.44
C ASN A 277 18.11 -25.60 17.09
N ALA A 278 17.41 -25.95 18.17
CA ALA A 278 16.53 -25.01 18.88
C ALA A 278 17.31 -23.81 19.45
N LYS A 279 18.53 -24.03 19.98
CA LYS A 279 19.42 -22.94 20.42
C LYS A 279 19.80 -22.02 19.28
N GLN A 280 20.16 -22.58 18.12
CA GLN A 280 20.52 -21.80 16.95
C GLN A 280 19.32 -21.00 16.43
N GLU A 281 18.16 -21.62 16.29
CA GLU A 281 16.95 -20.93 15.83
C GLU A 281 16.49 -19.83 16.78
N LEU A 282 16.66 -20.00 18.10
CA LEU A 282 16.37 -18.95 19.07
C LEU A 282 17.30 -17.74 18.89
N ALA A 283 18.58 -17.99 18.63
CA ALA A 283 19.54 -16.93 18.33
C ALA A 283 19.23 -16.23 16.99
N ASP A 284 18.79 -16.99 15.98
CA ASP A 284 18.39 -16.45 14.68
C ASP A 284 17.13 -15.60 14.80
N GLN A 285 16.14 -15.99 15.61
CA GLN A 285 14.95 -15.17 15.89
C GLN A 285 15.30 -13.82 16.51
N ALA A 286 16.23 -13.80 17.48
CA ALA A 286 16.70 -12.55 18.10
C ALA A 286 17.40 -11.64 17.10
N THR A 287 18.29 -12.22 16.27
CA THR A 287 19.01 -11.48 15.21
C THR A 287 18.04 -10.89 14.17
N ASN A 288 17.05 -11.68 13.75
CA ASN A 288 16.04 -11.25 12.79
C ASN A 288 15.19 -10.09 13.33
N LEU A 289 14.87 -10.10 14.64
CA LEU A 289 14.16 -9.00 15.29
C LEU A 289 14.99 -7.71 15.29
N GLU A 290 16.28 -7.78 15.60
CA GLU A 290 17.17 -6.61 15.57
C GLU A 290 17.31 -6.01 14.15
N LEU A 291 17.48 -6.87 13.14
CA LEU A 291 17.54 -6.46 11.74
C LEU A 291 16.24 -5.80 11.29
N LYS A 292 15.09 -6.41 11.63
CA LYS A 292 13.77 -5.85 11.34
C LYS A 292 13.59 -4.47 11.96
N GLN A 293 13.91 -4.31 13.25
CA GLN A 293 13.77 -3.02 13.93
C GLN A 293 14.70 -1.95 13.37
N ALA A 294 15.95 -2.31 13.05
CA ALA A 294 16.91 -1.39 12.45
C ALA A 294 16.49 -0.93 11.05
N ALA A 295 15.98 -1.84 10.22
CA ALA A 295 15.47 -1.53 8.89
C ALA A 295 14.18 -0.69 8.96
N GLN A 296 13.22 -1.07 9.80
CA GLN A 296 11.98 -0.31 9.99
C GLN A 296 12.29 1.13 10.42
N LYS A 297 13.15 1.31 11.42
CA LYS A 297 13.57 2.64 11.87
C LYS A 297 14.22 3.47 10.75
N ALA A 298 15.02 2.83 9.89
CA ALA A 298 15.67 3.51 8.77
C ALA A 298 14.66 3.92 7.68
N VAL A 299 13.66 3.07 7.39
CA VAL A 299 12.60 3.35 6.42
C VAL A 299 11.63 4.42 6.96
N ASP A 300 11.19 4.32 8.20
CA ASP A 300 10.34 5.33 8.85
C ASP A 300 11.01 6.71 8.78
N ALA A 301 12.33 6.76 9.00
CA ALA A 301 13.09 8.01 8.97
C ALA A 301 13.09 8.72 7.59
N LEU A 302 12.66 8.06 6.51
CA LEU A 302 12.52 8.67 5.18
C LEU A 302 11.24 9.53 5.06
N PHE A 303 10.27 9.30 5.92
CA PHE A 303 8.95 9.95 5.89
C PHE A 303 8.80 11.03 6.96
N VAL A 304 7.90 11.98 6.71
CA VAL A 304 7.51 12.98 7.70
C VAL A 304 6.90 12.28 8.93
N ASP A 305 7.37 12.65 10.12
CA ASP A 305 6.99 12.06 11.42
C ASP A 305 7.20 10.55 11.57
N GLY A 306 7.94 9.90 10.66
CA GLY A 306 8.09 8.45 10.70
C GLY A 306 6.91 7.66 10.15
N ASP A 307 6.04 8.30 9.35
CA ASP A 307 4.77 7.71 8.90
C ASP A 307 4.75 7.52 7.38
N ALA A 308 4.79 6.27 6.92
CA ALA A 308 4.79 5.91 5.50
C ALA A 308 3.49 6.25 4.74
N SER A 309 2.46 6.77 5.42
CA SER A 309 1.26 7.35 4.79
C SER A 309 1.40 8.84 4.49
N LYS A 310 2.41 9.52 5.04
CA LYS A 310 2.72 10.93 4.80
C LYS A 310 3.75 11.08 3.67
N ASP A 311 4.07 12.34 3.34
CA ASP A 311 5.08 12.66 2.33
C ASP A 311 6.50 12.30 2.82
N ILE A 312 7.44 12.23 1.88
CA ILE A 312 8.87 12.09 2.19
C ILE A 312 9.42 13.39 2.78
N LYS A 313 10.52 13.29 3.53
CA LYS A 313 11.21 14.48 4.02
C LYS A 313 11.82 15.29 2.88
N SER A 314 11.78 16.62 3.01
CA SER A 314 12.27 17.56 1.98
C SER A 314 13.80 17.60 1.85
N ASP A 315 14.52 17.16 2.87
CA ASP A 315 15.99 17.07 2.92
C ASP A 315 16.53 15.68 2.53
N LEU A 316 15.66 14.79 2.06
CA LEU A 316 16.03 13.43 1.68
C LEU A 316 17.03 13.43 0.52
N THR A 317 17.99 12.52 0.58
CA THR A 317 19.02 12.32 -0.46
C THR A 317 19.01 10.87 -0.96
N GLN A 318 19.63 10.62 -2.12
CA GLN A 318 19.81 9.24 -2.59
C GLN A 318 20.61 8.40 -1.58
N ALA A 319 21.64 8.99 -0.95
CA ALA A 319 22.45 8.30 0.05
C ALA A 319 21.64 7.83 1.28
N THR A 320 20.65 8.60 1.71
CA THR A 320 19.75 8.20 2.81
C THR A 320 18.83 7.05 2.43
N ILE A 321 18.34 7.02 1.18
CA ILE A 321 17.56 5.89 0.64
C ILE A 321 18.44 4.64 0.52
N ASP A 322 19.65 4.78 -0.02
CA ASP A 322 20.59 3.67 -0.18
C ASP A 322 20.98 3.07 1.18
N ALA A 323 21.17 3.91 2.21
CA ALA A 323 21.44 3.46 3.56
C ALA A 323 20.26 2.67 4.17
N ALA A 324 19.01 3.08 3.91
CA ALA A 324 17.83 2.32 4.31
C ALA A 324 17.73 1.00 3.54
N GLN A 325 17.95 1.01 2.22
CA GLN A 325 17.96 -0.18 1.37
C GLN A 325 18.97 -1.22 1.88
N ALA A 326 20.19 -0.81 2.23
CA ALA A 326 21.19 -1.71 2.79
C ALA A 326 20.74 -2.39 4.11
N LYS A 327 19.92 -1.73 4.92
CA LYS A 327 19.33 -2.32 6.13
C LYS A 327 18.20 -3.30 5.81
N VAL A 328 17.35 -2.97 4.84
CA VAL A 328 16.31 -3.88 4.32
C VAL A 328 16.95 -5.12 3.70
N ASP A 329 18.05 -4.96 2.98
CA ASP A 329 18.75 -6.06 2.33
C ASP A 329 19.37 -7.06 3.29
N ALA A 330 19.78 -6.59 4.48
CA ALA A 330 20.34 -7.42 5.53
C ALA A 330 19.30 -8.32 6.23
N ILE A 331 17.99 -8.07 6.06
CA ILE A 331 16.93 -8.91 6.65
C ILE A 331 16.92 -10.28 5.96
N THR A 332 16.99 -11.36 6.75
CA THR A 332 16.94 -12.75 6.25
C THR A 332 15.52 -13.31 6.19
N ASN A 333 14.63 -12.89 7.10
CA ASN A 333 13.21 -13.27 7.07
C ASN A 333 12.53 -12.63 5.86
N THR A 334 12.10 -13.46 4.90
CA THR A 334 11.57 -13.01 3.62
C THR A 334 10.25 -12.23 3.74
N THR A 335 9.40 -12.57 4.71
CA THR A 335 8.11 -11.91 4.92
C THR A 335 8.31 -10.50 5.48
N ASP A 336 9.15 -10.37 6.51
CA ASP A 336 9.48 -9.06 7.08
C ASP A 336 10.24 -8.18 6.07
N LYS A 337 11.17 -8.77 5.31
CA LYS A 337 11.88 -8.06 4.24
C LYS A 337 10.92 -7.51 3.20
N ALA A 338 9.96 -8.32 2.73
CA ALA A 338 8.98 -7.88 1.74
C ALA A 338 8.09 -6.76 2.28
N ALA A 339 7.66 -6.83 3.54
CA ALA A 339 6.83 -5.80 4.16
C ALA A 339 7.56 -4.44 4.25
N ILE A 340 8.79 -4.44 4.75
CA ILE A 340 9.59 -3.22 4.91
C ILE A 340 10.05 -2.68 3.54
N GLN A 341 10.38 -3.56 2.58
CA GLN A 341 10.70 -3.15 1.21
C GLN A 341 9.54 -2.42 0.54
N ALA A 342 8.29 -2.86 0.75
CA ALA A 342 7.13 -2.19 0.18
C ALA A 342 6.96 -0.74 0.71
N GLU A 343 7.37 -0.46 1.93
CA GLU A 343 7.39 0.90 2.48
C GLU A 343 8.54 1.72 1.91
N LEU A 344 9.74 1.15 1.81
CA LEU A 344 10.88 1.78 1.15
C LEU A 344 10.58 2.14 -0.31
N ASP A 345 9.89 1.26 -1.06
CA ASP A 345 9.51 1.47 -2.45
C ASP A 345 8.58 2.68 -2.62
N LYS A 346 7.73 2.99 -1.63
CA LYS A 346 6.91 4.22 -1.61
C LYS A 346 7.81 5.46 -1.53
N ALA A 347 8.80 5.45 -0.64
CA ALA A 347 9.75 6.55 -0.51
C ALA A 347 10.57 6.73 -1.80
N ILE A 348 11.05 5.62 -2.40
CA ILE A 348 11.77 5.63 -3.68
C ILE A 348 10.90 6.24 -4.78
N THR A 349 9.63 5.84 -4.88
CA THR A 349 8.70 6.35 -5.89
C THR A 349 8.46 7.85 -5.72
N ALA A 350 8.15 8.30 -4.50
CA ALA A 350 7.93 9.72 -4.19
C ALA A 350 9.20 10.57 -4.44
N PHE A 351 10.36 10.05 -4.04
CA PHE A 351 11.65 10.71 -4.26
C PHE A 351 11.91 10.92 -5.76
N ASN A 352 11.58 9.91 -6.56
CA ASN A 352 11.80 9.88 -8.00
C ASN A 352 10.75 10.62 -8.84
N TYR A 353 9.63 11.00 -8.25
CA TYR A 353 8.60 11.80 -8.90
C TYR A 353 9.09 13.23 -9.14
N ILE A 354 8.76 13.82 -10.29
CA ILE A 354 8.95 15.24 -10.58
C ILE A 354 7.68 15.74 -11.27
N ALA A 355 7.13 16.86 -10.80
CA ALA A 355 5.92 17.41 -11.38
C ALA A 355 6.16 17.79 -12.86
N PRO A 356 5.21 17.51 -13.76
CA PRO A 356 5.32 17.86 -15.17
C PRO A 356 5.60 19.35 -15.37
N THR A 357 6.55 19.65 -16.25
CA THR A 357 6.78 21.02 -16.69
C THR A 357 5.78 21.37 -17.79
N THR A 358 5.24 22.59 -17.77
CA THR A 358 4.42 23.14 -18.86
C THR A 358 4.92 24.52 -19.22
N ILE A 359 4.63 24.97 -20.44
CA ILE A 359 4.90 26.33 -20.90
C ILE A 359 3.65 26.84 -21.62
N ASP A 360 3.16 28.00 -21.22
CA ASP A 360 1.96 28.60 -21.82
C ASP A 360 2.28 29.12 -23.23
N ALA A 361 1.23 29.37 -24.03
CA ALA A 361 1.39 29.86 -25.40
C ALA A 361 2.14 31.20 -25.44
N LEU A 362 3.10 31.33 -26.36
CA LEU A 362 3.89 32.55 -26.53
C LEU A 362 3.65 33.17 -27.89
N SER A 363 3.62 34.50 -27.91
CA SER A 363 3.71 35.29 -29.14
C SER A 363 5.03 36.06 -29.18
N ASN A 364 5.42 36.56 -30.35
CA ASN A 364 6.63 37.37 -30.52
C ASN A 364 6.58 38.73 -29.79
N ASN A 365 5.45 39.11 -29.19
CA ASN A 365 5.35 40.26 -28.31
C ASN A 365 5.53 39.91 -26.82
N ALA A 366 5.52 38.63 -26.46
CA ALA A 366 5.68 38.20 -25.08
C ALA A 366 7.04 38.63 -24.51
N THR A 367 7.01 39.16 -23.29
CA THR A 367 8.20 39.55 -22.50
C THR A 367 8.38 38.67 -21.27
N LYS A 368 7.55 37.64 -21.14
CA LYS A 368 7.52 36.70 -20.01
C LYS A 368 7.15 35.32 -20.51
N VAL A 369 7.67 34.30 -19.83
CA VAL A 369 7.28 32.90 -19.99
C VAL A 369 6.62 32.45 -18.69
N THR A 370 5.40 31.96 -18.80
CA THR A 370 4.64 31.37 -17.69
C THR A 370 4.46 29.88 -17.92
N GLY A 371 4.28 29.15 -16.82
CA GLY A 371 4.08 27.71 -16.85
C GLY A 371 4.02 27.10 -15.47
N LYS A 372 3.98 25.77 -15.44
CA LYS A 372 3.99 24.97 -14.21
C LYS A 372 5.20 24.05 -14.16
N GLY A 373 5.58 23.61 -12.96
CA GLY A 373 6.67 22.67 -12.74
C GLY A 373 6.77 22.22 -11.29
N GLU A 374 7.83 21.47 -10.98
CA GLU A 374 8.17 21.02 -9.62
C GLU A 374 8.31 22.23 -8.67
N ALA A 375 7.54 22.25 -7.59
CA ALA A 375 7.54 23.37 -6.65
C ALA A 375 8.92 23.61 -6.03
N ASN A 376 9.31 24.88 -5.87
CA ASN A 376 10.59 25.32 -5.33
C ASN A 376 11.83 24.88 -6.13
N ALA A 377 11.66 24.22 -7.27
CA ALA A 377 12.76 23.79 -8.12
C ALA A 377 13.26 24.93 -9.04
N PRO A 378 14.56 24.99 -9.37
CA PRO A 378 15.07 25.89 -10.40
C PRO A 378 14.47 25.57 -11.77
N VAL A 379 14.14 26.62 -12.53
CA VAL A 379 13.69 26.58 -13.92
C VAL A 379 14.61 27.40 -14.82
N VAL A 380 14.96 26.84 -15.98
CA VAL A 380 15.78 27.49 -17.00
C VAL A 380 14.99 27.54 -18.31
N ILE A 381 14.94 28.71 -18.94
CA ILE A 381 14.27 28.93 -20.22
C ILE A 381 15.35 29.11 -21.31
N LYS A 382 15.24 28.34 -22.39
CA LYS A 382 16.19 28.36 -23.51
C LYS A 382 15.49 28.58 -24.85
N ASN A 383 16.19 29.22 -25.77
CA ASN A 383 15.91 29.19 -27.21
C ASN A 383 17.06 28.43 -27.88
N GLY A 384 16.80 27.20 -28.32
CA GLY A 384 17.88 26.27 -28.70
C GLY A 384 18.85 26.02 -27.53
N ALA A 385 20.14 26.29 -27.75
CA ALA A 385 21.18 26.15 -26.72
C ALA A 385 21.30 27.36 -25.77
N THR A 386 20.77 28.53 -26.18
CA THR A 386 20.96 29.80 -25.48
C THR A 386 20.00 29.93 -24.31
N VAL A 387 20.51 30.20 -23.11
CA VAL A 387 19.68 30.57 -21.95
C VAL A 387 19.17 31.99 -22.14
N ILE A 388 17.85 32.16 -22.11
CA ILE A 388 17.18 33.47 -22.27
C ILE A 388 16.50 33.94 -20.99
N GLY A 389 16.43 33.07 -19.97
CA GLY A 389 15.92 33.41 -18.64
C GLY A 389 16.07 32.24 -17.67
N SER A 390 16.07 32.54 -16.37
CA SER A 390 16.12 31.55 -15.30
C SER A 390 15.39 32.06 -14.06
N GLY A 391 14.92 31.15 -13.22
CA GLY A 391 14.33 31.48 -11.93
C GLY A 391 13.95 30.22 -11.16
N THR A 392 12.95 30.33 -10.31
CA THR A 392 12.48 29.22 -9.45
C THR A 392 10.97 29.09 -9.60
N VAL A 393 10.49 27.85 -9.63
CA VAL A 393 9.07 27.54 -9.53
C VAL A 393 8.58 27.87 -8.12
N LYS A 394 7.48 28.58 -7.98
CA LYS A 394 6.89 28.95 -6.69
C LYS A 394 6.36 27.70 -5.97
N ALA A 395 6.10 27.83 -4.66
CA ALA A 395 5.54 26.74 -3.85
C ALA A 395 4.19 26.19 -4.38
N ASN A 396 3.42 27.00 -5.12
CA ASN A 396 2.16 26.60 -5.75
C ASN A 396 2.35 25.90 -7.12
N GLY A 397 3.58 25.60 -7.52
CA GLY A 397 3.92 24.94 -8.78
C GLY A 397 3.91 25.84 -10.01
N THR A 398 3.76 27.17 -9.88
CA THR A 398 3.79 28.10 -11.02
C THR A 398 5.12 28.84 -11.13
N TYR A 399 5.53 29.18 -12.35
CA TYR A 399 6.66 30.06 -12.59
C TYR A 399 6.30 31.18 -13.57
N GLU A 400 6.99 32.31 -13.45
CA GLU A 400 6.94 33.44 -14.38
C GLU A 400 8.37 33.98 -14.54
N ILE A 401 8.93 33.84 -15.74
CA ILE A 401 10.32 34.23 -16.05
C ILE A 401 10.29 35.35 -17.08
N THR A 402 10.91 36.50 -16.76
CA THR A 402 11.03 37.61 -17.71
C THR A 402 12.07 37.27 -18.78
N ILE A 403 11.72 37.52 -20.04
CA ILE A 403 12.59 37.28 -21.21
C ILE A 403 12.52 38.46 -22.19
N ALA A 404 13.54 38.61 -23.03
CA ALA A 404 13.44 39.48 -24.20
C ALA A 404 12.47 38.88 -25.24
N LYS A 405 11.86 39.72 -26.08
CA LYS A 405 10.99 39.29 -27.19
C LYS A 405 11.73 38.31 -28.09
N GLN A 406 11.04 37.26 -28.51
CA GLN A 406 11.59 36.21 -29.37
C GLN A 406 11.00 36.31 -30.78
N ALA A 407 11.77 35.91 -31.79
CA ALA A 407 11.28 35.85 -33.16
C ALA A 407 10.12 34.85 -33.28
N ALA A 408 9.16 35.14 -34.18
CA ALA A 408 8.15 34.16 -34.54
C ALA A 408 8.82 32.88 -35.07
N GLU A 409 8.16 31.74 -34.88
CA GLU A 409 8.62 30.40 -35.20
C GLU A 409 9.77 29.84 -34.34
N ALA A 410 10.36 30.63 -33.42
CA ALA A 410 11.34 30.13 -32.47
C ALA A 410 10.73 29.10 -31.50
N THR A 411 11.46 28.06 -31.14
CA THR A 411 11.05 27.07 -30.12
C THR A 411 11.70 27.40 -28.78
N ILE A 412 10.87 27.69 -27.79
CA ILE A 412 11.29 28.00 -26.42
C ILE A 412 11.06 26.78 -25.55
N THR A 413 12.10 26.38 -24.82
CA THR A 413 12.09 25.21 -23.94
C THR A 413 12.27 25.66 -22.50
N ALA A 414 11.39 25.19 -21.61
CA ALA A 414 11.56 25.26 -20.17
C ALA A 414 12.14 23.94 -19.66
N THR A 415 13.11 24.01 -18.76
CA THR A 415 13.69 22.85 -18.06
C THR A 415 13.66 23.11 -16.56
N VAL A 416 12.93 22.28 -15.83
CA VAL A 416 12.88 22.28 -14.36
C VAL A 416 13.73 21.15 -13.83
N THR A 417 14.57 21.41 -12.83
CA THR A 417 15.47 20.40 -12.24
C THR A 417 15.14 20.20 -10.76
N LYS A 418 14.74 19.00 -10.36
CA LYS A 418 14.45 18.66 -8.96
C LYS A 418 15.75 18.68 -8.15
N ALA A 419 15.77 19.48 -7.08
CA ALA A 419 17.00 19.71 -6.30
C ALA A 419 17.49 18.45 -5.56
N SER A 420 16.58 17.58 -5.11
CA SER A 420 16.92 16.42 -4.27
C SER A 420 17.66 15.31 -5.01
N ASN A 421 17.46 15.18 -6.33
CA ASN A 421 18.03 14.08 -7.13
C ASN A 421 18.48 14.46 -8.55
N GLY A 422 18.42 15.74 -8.91
CA GLY A 422 18.87 16.23 -10.21
C GLY A 422 18.00 15.81 -11.40
N LYS A 423 16.86 15.14 -11.18
CA LYS A 423 15.94 14.79 -12.29
C LYS A 423 15.40 16.05 -12.95
N THR A 424 15.19 15.97 -14.26
CA THR A 424 14.70 17.10 -15.05
C THR A 424 13.38 16.78 -15.73
N ALA A 425 12.49 17.78 -15.79
CA ALA A 425 11.29 17.77 -16.62
C ALA A 425 11.37 18.95 -17.61
N THR A 426 10.87 18.76 -18.83
CA THR A 426 10.95 19.78 -19.88
C THR A 426 9.62 19.97 -20.59
N ALA A 427 9.39 21.19 -21.07
CA ALA A 427 8.29 21.51 -21.97
C ALA A 427 8.78 22.50 -23.02
N SER A 428 8.15 22.51 -24.19
CA SER A 428 8.47 23.49 -25.21
C SER A 428 7.23 24.04 -25.89
N THR A 429 7.33 25.26 -26.39
CA THR A 429 6.30 25.90 -27.21
C THR A 429 6.95 26.68 -28.32
N LYS A 430 6.21 26.87 -29.41
CA LYS A 430 6.63 27.67 -30.55
C LYS A 430 6.07 29.08 -30.40
N VAL A 431 6.93 30.07 -30.65
CA VAL A 431 6.52 31.47 -30.62
C VAL A 431 5.66 31.76 -31.83
N THR A 432 4.42 32.14 -31.60
CA THR A 432 3.47 32.54 -32.64
C THR A 432 3.68 34.00 -33.04
N GLN A 433 3.34 34.34 -34.29
CA GLN A 433 3.28 35.73 -34.72
C GLN A 433 2.04 36.39 -34.11
N ALA A 434 2.21 37.49 -33.38
CA ALA A 434 1.09 38.32 -32.95
C ALA A 434 0.58 39.16 -34.12
N PHE A 435 -0.74 39.14 -34.35
CA PHE A 435 -1.44 40.02 -35.28
C PHE A 435 -2.43 40.89 -34.52
N ASP A 436 -2.50 42.17 -34.88
CA ASP A 436 -3.49 43.12 -34.40
C ASP A 436 -4.55 43.33 -35.49
N TYR A 437 -5.64 42.58 -35.35
CA TYR A 437 -6.82 42.61 -36.22
C TYR A 437 -8.01 43.28 -35.52
N ALA A 438 -7.78 44.23 -34.60
CA ALA A 438 -8.85 44.99 -33.98
C ALA A 438 -9.73 45.65 -35.06
N LEU A 439 -11.04 45.76 -34.80
CA LEU A 439 -11.99 46.42 -35.69
C LEU A 439 -13.07 47.08 -34.85
N THR A 440 -13.35 48.35 -35.13
CA THR A 440 -14.47 49.08 -34.53
C THR A 440 -15.30 49.73 -35.63
N THR A 441 -16.58 50.01 -35.35
CA THR A 441 -17.52 50.63 -36.28
C THR A 441 -18.24 51.77 -35.60
N ASN A 442 -18.34 52.92 -36.27
CA ASN A 442 -19.22 54.00 -35.85
C ASN A 442 -20.64 53.77 -36.42
N PRO A 443 -21.70 54.14 -35.68
CA PRO A 443 -23.06 54.03 -36.18
C PRO A 443 -23.27 54.89 -37.44
N PHE A 444 -24.10 54.40 -38.35
CA PHE A 444 -24.49 55.11 -39.57
C PHE A 444 -25.90 55.68 -39.40
N LYS A 445 -26.04 57.00 -39.45
CA LYS A 445 -27.34 57.65 -39.43
C LYS A 445 -27.81 57.92 -40.85
N MET A 446 -29.08 57.66 -41.16
CA MET A 446 -29.65 57.98 -42.48
C MET A 446 -29.45 59.47 -42.79
N GLY A 447 -28.77 59.75 -43.90
CA GLY A 447 -28.31 61.08 -44.30
C GLY A 447 -26.78 61.24 -44.26
N ASP A 448 -26.08 60.41 -43.49
CA ASP A 448 -24.63 60.33 -43.52
C ASP A 448 -24.15 59.83 -44.88
N THR A 449 -22.98 60.30 -45.32
CA THR A 449 -22.39 59.88 -46.60
C THR A 449 -21.52 58.64 -46.46
N LYS A 450 -20.91 58.44 -45.29
CA LYS A 450 -19.85 57.45 -45.06
C LYS A 450 -20.06 56.61 -43.81
N VAL A 451 -19.60 55.37 -43.87
CA VAL A 451 -19.37 54.51 -42.68
C VAL A 451 -17.90 54.63 -42.30
N THR A 452 -17.62 54.75 -41.00
CA THR A 452 -16.25 54.92 -40.48
C THR A 452 -15.98 54.01 -39.27
N GLY A 453 -14.72 53.88 -38.90
CA GLY A 453 -14.28 53.14 -37.72
C GLY A 453 -12.76 53.10 -37.63
N THR A 454 -12.22 52.21 -36.81
CA THR A 454 -10.77 51.97 -36.68
C THR A 454 -10.41 50.51 -36.91
N VAL A 455 -9.18 50.28 -37.33
CA VAL A 455 -8.61 48.95 -37.57
C VAL A 455 -7.24 48.78 -36.93
N GLY A 456 -6.94 47.55 -36.54
CA GLY A 456 -5.62 47.13 -36.09
C GLY A 456 -4.60 47.11 -37.24
N LYS A 457 -3.32 47.26 -36.89
CA LYS A 457 -2.22 47.46 -37.86
C LYS A 457 -2.04 46.33 -38.88
N ASN A 458 -2.58 45.15 -38.60
CA ASN A 458 -2.43 43.97 -39.46
C ASN A 458 -3.62 43.77 -40.40
N VAL A 459 -4.70 44.56 -40.27
CA VAL A 459 -5.78 44.57 -41.26
C VAL A 459 -5.27 45.19 -42.55
N SER A 460 -5.39 44.45 -43.66
CA SER A 460 -4.94 44.94 -44.96
C SER A 460 -6.01 45.77 -45.66
N LYS A 461 -7.27 45.36 -45.56
CA LYS A 461 -8.42 46.00 -46.22
C LYS A 461 -9.67 45.86 -45.36
N VAL A 462 -10.63 46.77 -45.56
CA VAL A 462 -11.98 46.66 -45.01
C VAL A 462 -13.01 46.59 -46.13
N ARG A 463 -14.08 45.82 -45.93
CA ARG A 463 -15.18 45.65 -46.88
C ARG A 463 -16.51 45.92 -46.20
N LEU A 464 -17.37 46.72 -46.84
CA LEU A 464 -18.72 46.97 -46.39
C LEU A 464 -19.62 45.90 -46.98
N TRP A 465 -20.34 45.19 -46.13
CA TRP A 465 -21.37 44.24 -46.50
C TRP A 465 -22.73 44.85 -46.20
N VAL A 466 -23.65 44.74 -47.15
CA VAL A 466 -25.04 45.18 -47.00
C VAL A 466 -25.94 44.03 -47.44
N ASN A 467 -26.81 43.57 -46.53
CA ASN A 467 -27.76 42.48 -46.78
C ASN A 467 -27.10 41.19 -47.30
N GLY A 468 -25.94 40.84 -46.75
CA GLY A 468 -25.22 39.60 -47.06
C GLY A 468 -24.37 39.62 -48.34
N ALA A 469 -24.24 40.77 -49.02
CA ALA A 469 -23.36 40.94 -50.17
C ALA A 469 -22.30 42.01 -49.92
N ILE A 470 -21.12 41.85 -50.54
CA ILE A 470 -20.07 42.89 -50.53
C ILE A 470 -20.58 44.08 -51.34
N ALA A 471 -20.82 45.21 -50.68
CA ALA A 471 -21.26 46.44 -51.30
C ALA A 471 -20.07 47.20 -51.90
N VAL A 472 -19.02 47.42 -51.11
CA VAL A 472 -17.84 48.19 -51.55
C VAL A 472 -16.62 47.91 -50.65
N GLN A 473 -15.42 48.10 -51.18
CA GLN A 473 -14.18 48.10 -50.38
C GLN A 473 -13.88 49.51 -49.87
N GLY A 474 -13.43 49.62 -48.62
CA GLY A 474 -13.13 50.90 -47.97
C GLY A 474 -11.66 51.26 -48.07
N VAL A 475 -11.34 52.45 -47.58
CA VAL A 475 -9.98 53.00 -47.51
C VAL A 475 -9.53 52.99 -46.06
N ILE A 476 -8.33 52.47 -45.80
CA ILE A 476 -7.67 52.56 -44.48
C ILE A 476 -6.68 53.72 -44.55
N ASN A 477 -6.81 54.66 -43.62
CA ASN A 477 -5.95 55.82 -43.49
C ASN A 477 -4.68 55.47 -42.70
N ALA A 478 -3.62 56.27 -42.87
CA ALA A 478 -2.33 56.04 -42.20
C ALA A 478 -2.40 56.10 -40.66
N ASP A 479 -3.44 56.73 -40.12
CA ASP A 479 -3.69 56.84 -38.67
C ASP A 479 -4.45 55.64 -38.08
N GLY A 480 -4.81 54.63 -38.89
CA GLY A 480 -5.55 53.45 -38.46
C GLY A 480 -7.08 53.63 -38.44
N THR A 481 -7.59 54.77 -38.90
CA THR A 481 -9.02 54.91 -39.20
C THR A 481 -9.35 54.34 -40.58
N TYR A 482 -10.60 53.98 -40.82
CA TYR A 482 -11.07 53.64 -42.16
C TYR A 482 -12.37 54.37 -42.50
N GLU A 483 -12.64 54.48 -43.80
CA GLU A 483 -13.92 54.98 -44.28
C GLU A 483 -14.40 54.28 -45.56
N PHE A 484 -15.73 54.27 -45.70
CA PHE A 484 -16.45 53.91 -46.93
C PHE A 484 -17.17 55.15 -47.46
N PRO A 485 -16.53 55.97 -48.32
CA PRO A 485 -17.06 57.28 -48.72
C PRO A 485 -18.39 57.24 -49.46
N THR A 486 -18.73 56.09 -50.04
CA THR A 486 -19.94 55.88 -50.85
C THR A 486 -20.95 54.97 -50.16
N ALA A 487 -20.88 54.79 -48.83
CA ALA A 487 -21.75 53.88 -48.09
C ALA A 487 -23.25 54.20 -48.28
N ALA A 488 -23.61 55.49 -48.36
CA ALA A 488 -24.97 55.94 -48.61
C ALA A 488 -25.57 55.46 -49.96
N ASN A 489 -24.74 55.03 -50.92
CA ASN A 489 -25.22 54.46 -52.17
C ASN A 489 -25.80 53.06 -51.99
N PHE A 490 -25.48 52.39 -50.88
CA PHE A 490 -25.83 50.99 -50.63
C PHE A 490 -26.77 50.81 -49.45
N ILE A 491 -26.64 51.64 -48.40
CA ILE A 491 -27.50 51.61 -47.21
C ILE A 491 -28.72 52.49 -47.49
N LYS A 492 -29.89 51.88 -47.70
CA LYS A 492 -31.13 52.56 -48.12
C LYS A 492 -32.23 52.51 -47.09
N LEU A 493 -32.18 51.50 -46.21
CA LEU A 493 -33.18 51.25 -45.18
C LEU A 493 -32.49 51.16 -43.82
N VAL A 494 -33.18 51.66 -42.78
CA VAL A 494 -32.75 51.43 -41.39
C VAL A 494 -32.71 49.94 -41.04
N GLY A 495 -33.51 49.13 -41.73
CA GLY A 495 -33.50 47.67 -41.59
C GLY A 495 -32.43 46.94 -42.41
N ASP A 496 -31.58 47.63 -43.18
CA ASP A 496 -30.48 46.98 -43.90
C ASP A 496 -29.48 46.39 -42.89
N LYS A 497 -29.08 45.14 -43.10
CA LYS A 497 -27.99 44.53 -42.32
C LYS A 497 -26.66 45.03 -42.86
N VAL A 498 -26.00 45.90 -42.12
CA VAL A 498 -24.73 46.52 -42.51
C VAL A 498 -23.60 45.99 -41.63
N GLU A 499 -22.54 45.49 -42.23
CA GLU A 499 -21.38 44.93 -41.54
C GLU A 499 -20.09 45.47 -42.17
N VAL A 500 -19.05 45.68 -41.35
CA VAL A 500 -17.69 45.89 -41.82
C VAL A 500 -16.88 44.63 -41.57
N VAL A 501 -16.19 44.19 -42.61
CA VAL A 501 -15.34 43.00 -42.56
C VAL A 501 -13.90 43.43 -42.80
N ALA A 502 -13.04 43.20 -41.82
CA ALA A 502 -11.60 43.35 -41.92
C ALA A 502 -11.00 42.07 -42.52
N VAL A 503 -10.11 42.24 -43.49
CA VAL A 503 -9.40 41.13 -44.14
C VAL A 503 -7.89 41.36 -44.15
N ASP A 504 -7.14 40.26 -44.15
CA ASP A 504 -5.70 40.28 -44.33
C ASP A 504 -5.27 40.49 -45.81
N SER A 505 -3.97 40.43 -46.07
CA SER A 505 -3.42 40.60 -47.43
C SER A 505 -3.85 39.52 -48.44
N ASN A 506 -4.26 38.35 -47.95
CA ASN A 506 -4.79 37.24 -48.75
C ASN A 506 -6.32 37.30 -48.89
N TYR A 507 -6.96 38.38 -48.41
CA TYR A 507 -8.40 38.53 -48.32
C TYR A 507 -9.12 37.53 -47.39
N ALA A 508 -8.39 36.88 -46.48
CA ALA A 508 -9.01 36.09 -45.43
C ALA A 508 -9.67 37.01 -44.42
N GLU A 509 -10.90 36.68 -44.01
CA GLU A 509 -11.62 37.40 -42.97
C GLU A 509 -10.90 37.22 -41.62
N VAL A 510 -10.51 38.34 -41.01
CA VAL A 510 -9.81 38.37 -39.72
C VAL A 510 -10.65 38.99 -38.61
N ASN A 511 -11.66 39.79 -38.98
CA ASN A 511 -12.64 40.35 -38.05
C ASN A 511 -13.90 40.83 -38.79
N ARG A 512 -15.06 40.85 -38.14
CA ARG A 512 -16.34 41.35 -38.66
C ARG A 512 -17.12 42.03 -37.55
N GLN A 513 -17.70 43.18 -37.86
CA GLN A 513 -18.49 43.95 -36.92
C GLN A 513 -19.73 44.55 -37.56
N ASP A 514 -20.87 44.48 -36.87
CA ASP A 514 -22.11 45.13 -37.28
C ASP A 514 -22.02 46.66 -37.19
N VAL A 515 -22.59 47.35 -38.17
CA VAL A 515 -22.77 48.80 -38.16
C VAL A 515 -24.22 49.10 -37.79
N ALA A 516 -24.44 49.73 -36.64
CA ALA A 516 -25.78 50.14 -36.25
C ALA A 516 -26.31 51.24 -37.19
N VAL A 517 -27.45 50.98 -37.83
CA VAL A 517 -28.14 51.95 -38.71
C VAL A 517 -29.32 52.57 -37.98
N SER A 518 -29.49 53.90 -38.06
CA SER A 518 -30.57 54.62 -37.39
C SER A 518 -31.09 55.81 -38.20
N GLY A 519 -32.26 56.36 -37.85
CA GLY A 519 -32.86 57.52 -38.53
C GLY A 519 -34.14 57.15 -39.29
N THR A 520 -34.40 57.82 -40.41
CA THR A 520 -35.57 57.59 -41.28
C THR A 520 -35.11 57.10 -42.63
N SER A 521 -35.65 55.96 -43.09
CA SER A 521 -35.31 55.38 -44.40
C SER A 521 -35.54 56.38 -45.53
N THR A 522 -34.60 56.46 -46.47
CA THR A 522 -34.72 57.32 -47.66
C THR A 522 -35.44 56.62 -48.82
N PHE A 523 -35.55 55.29 -48.75
CA PHE A 523 -36.25 54.44 -49.69
C PHE A 523 -37.53 53.90 -49.06
N ASP A 524 -38.66 54.06 -49.75
CA ASP A 524 -39.97 53.60 -49.29
C ASP A 524 -40.34 52.29 -49.99
N ASN A 525 -39.95 51.19 -49.36
CA ASN A 525 -40.25 49.83 -49.81
C ASN A 525 -41.57 49.28 -49.23
N THR A 526 -42.45 50.13 -48.72
CA THR A 526 -43.69 49.69 -48.06
C THR A 526 -44.51 48.81 -49.00
N LEU A 527 -45.02 47.70 -48.48
CA LEU A 527 -45.95 46.82 -49.18
C LEU A 527 -46.95 46.25 -48.17
N THR A 528 -48.22 46.59 -48.36
CA THR A 528 -49.34 46.04 -47.60
C THR A 528 -50.28 45.31 -48.55
N VAL A 529 -50.93 44.28 -48.05
CA VAL A 529 -52.00 43.58 -48.75
C VAL A 529 -53.22 43.55 -47.85
N ASP A 530 -54.38 43.93 -48.41
CA ASP A 530 -55.64 43.89 -47.68
C ASP A 530 -56.12 42.45 -47.56
N LYS A 531 -56.86 42.14 -46.49
CA LYS A 531 -57.36 40.79 -46.23
C LYS A 531 -58.31 40.36 -47.34
N LEU A 532 -58.01 39.23 -47.97
CA LEU A 532 -58.89 38.57 -48.93
C LEU A 532 -59.96 37.76 -48.17
N ASN A 533 -61.23 37.96 -48.49
CA ASN A 533 -62.38 37.26 -47.90
C ASN A 533 -63.06 36.32 -48.92
N VAL A 534 -63.90 35.39 -48.43
CA VAL A 534 -64.61 34.44 -49.30
C VAL A 534 -65.49 35.20 -50.30
N GLY A 535 -65.32 34.92 -51.59
CA GLY A 535 -66.09 35.54 -52.68
C GLY A 535 -65.43 36.77 -53.30
N ASP A 536 -64.39 37.33 -52.67
CA ASP A 536 -63.66 38.47 -53.22
C ASP A 536 -63.02 38.12 -54.57
N GLN A 537 -63.23 38.99 -55.56
CA GLN A 537 -62.68 38.80 -56.91
C GLN A 537 -61.30 39.45 -57.09
N ASN A 538 -60.92 40.36 -56.19
CA ASN A 538 -59.76 41.23 -56.33
C ASN A 538 -58.85 41.12 -55.11
N ILE A 539 -57.53 41.24 -55.31
CA ILE A 539 -56.57 41.51 -54.23
C ILE A 539 -56.17 42.98 -54.31
N THR A 540 -56.22 43.68 -53.19
CA THR A 540 -55.85 45.10 -53.10
C THR A 540 -54.80 45.34 -52.01
N GLY A 541 -54.17 46.50 -52.02
CA GLY A 541 -53.18 46.89 -51.04
C GLY A 541 -52.52 48.22 -51.36
N LYS A 542 -51.47 48.58 -50.62
CA LYS A 542 -50.67 49.78 -50.85
C LYS A 542 -49.20 49.44 -51.07
N ALA A 543 -48.57 50.18 -51.96
CA ALA A 543 -47.14 50.12 -52.21
C ALA A 543 -46.51 51.50 -51.96
N GLY A 544 -45.27 51.50 -51.46
CA GLY A 544 -44.49 52.70 -51.21
C GLY A 544 -44.11 53.44 -52.49
N LYS A 545 -43.72 54.71 -52.35
CA LYS A 545 -43.44 55.60 -53.51
C LYS A 545 -42.32 55.12 -54.43
N ASP A 546 -41.42 54.28 -53.93
CA ASP A 546 -40.27 53.78 -54.69
C ASP A 546 -40.50 52.36 -55.25
N VAL A 547 -41.71 51.81 -55.08
CA VAL A 547 -42.15 50.58 -55.75
C VAL A 547 -42.64 50.90 -57.16
N SER A 548 -42.06 50.27 -58.18
CA SER A 548 -42.47 50.49 -59.57
C SER A 548 -43.71 49.68 -59.94
N LYS A 549 -43.75 48.41 -59.53
CA LYS A 549 -44.84 47.47 -59.86
C LYS A 549 -45.08 46.50 -58.70
N VAL A 550 -46.31 45.99 -58.57
CA VAL A 550 -46.63 44.87 -57.67
C VAL A 550 -47.10 43.67 -58.50
N ARG A 551 -46.55 42.49 -58.23
CA ARG A 551 -46.82 41.25 -58.96
C ARG A 551 -47.46 40.21 -58.04
N LEU A 552 -48.45 39.49 -58.55
CA LEU A 552 -49.11 38.39 -57.83
C LEU A 552 -48.38 37.11 -58.17
N TRP A 553 -47.93 36.42 -57.13
CA TRP A 553 -47.34 35.10 -57.20
C TRP A 553 -48.33 34.08 -56.65
N VAL A 554 -48.52 33.00 -57.38
CA VAL A 554 -49.29 31.85 -56.93
C VAL A 554 -48.46 30.61 -57.19
N ASN A 555 -48.19 29.84 -56.13
CA ASN A 555 -47.35 28.63 -56.17
C ASN A 555 -45.99 28.89 -56.85
N ASP A 556 -45.29 29.91 -56.34
CA ASP A 556 -43.94 30.33 -56.77
C ASP A 556 -43.83 30.78 -58.23
N LYS A 557 -44.95 31.04 -58.91
CA LYS A 557 -44.99 31.60 -60.26
C LYS A 557 -45.67 32.94 -60.26
N VAL A 558 -45.12 33.89 -61.01
CA VAL A 558 -45.84 35.13 -61.30
C VAL A 558 -47.03 34.81 -62.20
N VAL A 559 -48.24 35.12 -61.73
CA VAL A 559 -49.48 34.88 -62.48
C VAL A 559 -50.04 36.15 -63.10
N THR A 560 -49.84 37.30 -62.47
CA THR A 560 -50.30 38.59 -63.02
C THR A 560 -49.57 39.78 -62.35
N GLN A 561 -49.82 40.98 -62.86
CA GLN A 561 -49.34 42.26 -62.32
C GLN A 561 -50.54 43.15 -61.94
N ALA A 562 -50.40 43.94 -60.89
CA ALA A 562 -51.45 44.84 -60.43
C ALA A 562 -51.55 46.08 -61.32
N SER A 563 -52.75 46.65 -61.37
CA SER A 563 -52.97 48.04 -61.77
C SER A 563 -52.61 48.94 -60.59
N MET A 564 -51.71 49.90 -60.82
CA MET A 564 -51.24 50.86 -59.80
C MET A 564 -51.99 52.19 -59.94
N ASN A 565 -52.43 52.76 -58.83
CA ASN A 565 -53.04 54.10 -58.78
C ASN A 565 -52.01 55.15 -58.32
N THR A 566 -52.25 56.41 -58.65
CA THR A 566 -51.34 57.54 -58.31
C THR A 566 -51.22 57.81 -56.81
N ASP A 567 -52.16 57.29 -56.00
CA ASP A 567 -52.15 57.39 -54.54
C ASP A 567 -51.39 56.24 -53.84
N GLY A 568 -50.75 55.36 -54.62
CA GLY A 568 -49.98 54.21 -54.12
C GLY A 568 -50.83 52.97 -53.82
N THR A 569 -52.15 53.00 -54.03
CA THR A 569 -52.97 51.79 -53.97
C THR A 569 -52.77 50.93 -55.23
N TYR A 570 -52.91 49.62 -55.09
CA TYR A 570 -52.85 48.69 -56.22
C TYR A 570 -53.99 47.67 -56.17
N THR A 571 -54.38 47.19 -57.35
CA THR A 571 -55.45 46.19 -57.50
C THR A 571 -55.05 45.11 -58.50
N PHE A 572 -55.20 43.84 -58.11
CA PHE A 572 -55.21 42.69 -59.00
C PHE A 572 -56.67 42.32 -59.32
N PRO A 573 -57.22 42.73 -60.47
CA PRO A 573 -58.58 42.35 -60.83
C PRO A 573 -58.65 40.86 -61.18
N ASN A 574 -59.75 40.21 -60.81
CA ASN A 574 -60.01 38.79 -61.09
C ASN A 574 -58.92 37.83 -60.56
N ALA A 575 -58.31 38.16 -59.41
CA ALA A 575 -57.28 37.34 -58.77
C ALA A 575 -57.77 35.92 -58.48
N ALA A 576 -59.07 35.74 -58.21
CA ALA A 576 -59.71 34.44 -58.00
C ALA A 576 -59.56 33.47 -59.18
N LYS A 577 -59.32 33.95 -60.41
CA LYS A 577 -59.03 33.09 -61.57
C LYS A 577 -57.72 32.30 -61.41
N PHE A 578 -56.76 32.87 -60.69
CA PHE A 578 -55.42 32.29 -60.52
C PHE A 578 -55.30 31.51 -59.21
N ILE A 579 -56.13 31.82 -58.22
CA ILE A 579 -56.19 31.15 -56.93
C ILE A 579 -57.27 30.08 -57.03
N THR A 580 -56.86 28.88 -57.44
CA THR A 580 -57.76 27.78 -57.79
C THR A 580 -58.00 26.83 -56.63
N SER A 581 -57.21 26.95 -55.56
CA SER A 581 -57.27 26.16 -54.34
C SER A 581 -57.05 27.04 -53.10
N PRO A 582 -57.73 26.76 -51.97
CA PRO A 582 -57.43 27.41 -50.69
C PRO A 582 -56.01 27.11 -50.17
N LEU A 583 -55.33 26.09 -50.72
CA LEU A 583 -53.94 25.75 -50.40
C LEU A 583 -52.90 26.43 -51.29
N ASP A 584 -53.34 27.23 -52.26
CA ASP A 584 -52.41 27.95 -53.13
C ASP A 584 -51.54 28.90 -52.30
N LYS A 585 -50.23 28.86 -52.49
CA LYS A 585 -49.30 29.84 -51.88
C LYS A 585 -49.41 31.14 -52.64
N VAL A 586 -50.11 32.12 -52.07
CA VAL A 586 -50.36 33.42 -52.70
C VAL A 586 -49.50 34.49 -52.04
N GLU A 587 -48.75 35.24 -52.84
CA GLU A 587 -47.88 36.31 -52.37
C GLU A 587 -47.96 37.52 -53.30
N VAL A 588 -47.90 38.72 -52.74
CA VAL A 588 -47.67 39.95 -53.49
C VAL A 588 -46.20 40.35 -53.36
N VAL A 589 -45.61 40.73 -54.48
CA VAL A 589 -44.19 41.08 -54.57
C VAL A 589 -44.06 42.45 -55.21
N ALA A 590 -43.56 43.42 -54.44
CA ALA A 590 -43.14 44.72 -54.93
C ALA A 590 -41.81 44.58 -55.67
N VAL A 591 -41.71 45.19 -56.84
CA VAL A 591 -40.48 45.19 -57.66
C VAL A 591 -40.13 46.59 -58.15
N ASP A 592 -38.85 46.80 -58.43
CA ASP A 592 -38.36 48.01 -59.09
C ASP A 592 -38.67 48.01 -60.60
N SER A 593 -38.23 49.06 -61.30
CA SER A 593 -38.43 49.21 -62.75
C SER A 593 -37.73 48.13 -63.58
N GLN A 594 -36.75 47.43 -63.00
CA GLN A 594 -36.01 46.32 -63.59
C GLN A 594 -36.55 44.95 -63.16
N TYR A 595 -37.70 44.91 -62.47
CA TYR A 595 -38.33 43.71 -61.93
C TYR A 595 -37.56 43.01 -60.81
N LYS A 596 -36.58 43.67 -60.19
CA LYS A 596 -35.91 43.13 -59.00
C LYS A 596 -36.83 43.28 -57.80
N GLU A 597 -36.90 42.23 -56.98
CA GLU A 597 -37.71 42.21 -55.76
C GLU A 597 -37.23 43.26 -54.76
N ILE A 598 -38.18 44.09 -54.32
CA ILE A 598 -38.01 45.14 -53.30
C ILE A 598 -38.57 44.64 -51.96
N ASN A 599 -39.76 44.02 -51.98
CA ASN A 599 -40.45 43.52 -50.80
C ASN A 599 -41.47 42.44 -51.20
N ARG A 600 -41.76 41.50 -50.30
CA ARG A 600 -42.69 40.39 -50.51
C ARG A 600 -43.58 40.21 -49.29
N LYS A 601 -44.88 40.00 -49.54
CA LYS A 601 -45.87 39.69 -48.51
C LYS A 601 -46.75 38.54 -48.94
N THR A 602 -46.98 37.61 -48.02
CA THR A 602 -47.95 36.54 -48.19
C THR A 602 -49.36 37.09 -48.10
N VAL A 603 -50.26 36.57 -48.94
CA VAL A 603 -51.69 36.84 -48.91
C VAL A 603 -52.37 35.67 -48.23
N SER A 604 -53.19 35.95 -47.20
CA SER A 604 -54.03 34.93 -46.56
C SER A 604 -55.21 34.60 -47.48
N VAL A 605 -55.31 33.33 -47.89
CA VAL A 605 -56.38 32.85 -48.78
C VAL A 605 -57.54 32.32 -47.94
N PRO A 606 -58.79 32.75 -48.18
CA PRO A 606 -59.94 32.23 -47.44
C PRO A 606 -60.03 30.71 -47.48
N GLY A 607 -60.09 30.07 -46.31
CA GLY A 607 -60.18 28.61 -46.16
C GLY A 607 -58.84 27.88 -46.11
N SER A 608 -57.69 28.54 -46.29
CA SER A 608 -56.35 27.91 -46.17
C SER A 608 -56.15 27.20 -44.83
N ASP A 609 -56.74 27.75 -43.77
CA ASP A 609 -56.50 27.33 -42.39
C ASP A 609 -57.39 26.14 -41.97
N SER A 610 -58.37 25.75 -42.81
CA SER A 610 -59.32 24.66 -42.55
C SER A 610 -58.96 23.34 -43.28
N TYR A 611 -57.96 23.33 -44.15
CA TYR A 611 -57.51 22.15 -44.95
C TYR A 611 -56.17 21.54 -44.47
N GLY A 612 -55.58 22.07 -43.39
CA GLY A 612 -54.28 21.63 -42.88
C GLY A 612 -54.36 20.37 -42.01
N ASN A 613 -53.81 19.25 -42.52
CA ASN A 613 -53.41 18.02 -41.81
C ASN A 613 -54.34 16.78 -41.81
N THR A 614 -55.25 16.61 -42.77
CA THR A 614 -56.14 15.42 -42.81
C THR A 614 -55.97 14.49 -44.02
N PHE A 615 -55.06 14.78 -44.96
CA PHE A 615 -54.80 13.92 -46.12
C PHE A 615 -53.63 12.96 -45.87
N THR A 616 -53.90 11.67 -45.78
CA THR A 616 -52.86 10.63 -45.61
C THR A 616 -53.08 9.43 -46.54
N ALA A 617 -52.02 8.66 -46.76
CA ALA A 617 -52.05 7.36 -47.41
C ALA A 617 -51.01 6.48 -46.72
N ASP A 618 -51.39 5.28 -46.32
CA ASP A 618 -50.46 4.33 -45.73
C ASP A 618 -49.39 3.91 -46.75
N THR A 619 -48.31 3.29 -46.26
CA THR A 619 -47.35 2.61 -47.16
C THR A 619 -48.01 1.37 -47.74
N TYR A 620 -47.92 1.20 -49.06
CA TYR A 620 -48.41 0.01 -49.75
C TYR A 620 -47.29 -1.02 -49.89
N PHE A 621 -47.56 -2.28 -49.51
CA PHE A 621 -46.63 -3.38 -49.78
C PHE A 621 -47.12 -4.22 -50.95
N ILE A 622 -46.22 -4.58 -51.87
CA ILE A 622 -46.58 -5.35 -53.07
C ILE A 622 -47.23 -6.67 -52.67
N GLY A 623 -48.42 -6.94 -53.23
CA GLY A 623 -49.22 -8.12 -52.89
C GLY A 623 -50.23 -7.88 -51.76
N GLN A 624 -50.38 -6.65 -51.24
CA GLN A 624 -51.50 -6.31 -50.38
C GLN A 624 -52.77 -6.06 -51.19
N ASN A 625 -53.92 -6.44 -50.62
CA ASN A 625 -55.22 -6.30 -51.26
C ASN A 625 -55.97 -5.02 -50.84
N THR A 626 -55.43 -4.27 -49.89
CA THR A 626 -56.04 -3.05 -49.36
C THR A 626 -55.02 -1.94 -49.12
N LEU A 627 -55.46 -0.69 -49.18
CA LEU A 627 -54.68 0.49 -48.79
C LEU A 627 -55.60 1.51 -48.10
N ASN A 628 -55.20 2.02 -46.94
CA ASN A 628 -56.00 2.99 -46.17
C ASN A 628 -55.34 4.37 -46.13
N GLY A 629 -56.12 5.35 -45.69
CA GLY A 629 -55.65 6.70 -45.37
C GLY A 629 -56.80 7.58 -44.90
N SER A 630 -56.51 8.86 -44.72
CA SER A 630 -57.49 9.88 -44.34
C SER A 630 -57.66 10.93 -45.43
N TYR A 631 -58.82 11.59 -45.46
CA TYR A 631 -59.13 12.66 -46.39
C TYR A 631 -59.68 13.89 -45.67
N GLY A 632 -59.44 15.08 -46.23
CA GLY A 632 -59.95 16.34 -45.70
C GLY A 632 -61.36 16.70 -46.16
N GLU A 633 -62.00 17.62 -45.43
CA GLU A 633 -63.33 18.14 -45.72
C GLU A 633 -63.45 18.66 -47.16
N GLY A 634 -64.62 18.50 -47.79
CA GLY A 634 -64.81 18.82 -49.22
C GLY A 634 -64.37 17.73 -50.20
N THR A 635 -63.63 16.70 -49.75
CA THR A 635 -63.38 15.51 -50.58
C THR A 635 -64.67 14.72 -50.80
N SER A 636 -65.06 14.58 -52.06
CA SER A 636 -66.20 13.73 -52.44
C SER A 636 -65.76 12.32 -52.83
N LYS A 637 -64.56 12.18 -53.42
CA LYS A 637 -64.00 10.89 -53.86
C LYS A 637 -62.48 10.84 -53.64
N VAL A 638 -61.99 9.63 -53.34
CA VAL A 638 -60.55 9.30 -53.29
C VAL A 638 -60.24 8.22 -54.33
N ARG A 639 -59.20 8.44 -55.14
CA ARG A 639 -58.87 7.60 -56.29
C ARG A 639 -57.40 7.16 -56.26
N LEU A 640 -57.17 5.87 -56.51
CA LEU A 640 -55.86 5.28 -56.73
C LEU A 640 -55.47 5.42 -58.20
N TRP A 641 -54.31 6.03 -58.43
CA TRP A 641 -53.68 6.14 -59.72
C TRP A 641 -52.41 5.30 -59.73
N VAL A 642 -52.24 4.49 -60.78
CA VAL A 642 -51.02 3.72 -61.01
C VAL A 642 -50.55 4.03 -62.42
N ASN A 643 -49.31 4.50 -62.55
CA ASN A 643 -48.69 4.87 -63.82
C ASN A 643 -49.55 5.84 -64.66
N GLY A 644 -50.18 6.80 -63.98
CA GLY A 644 -50.97 7.86 -64.63
C GLY A 644 -52.41 7.48 -65.00
N VAL A 645 -52.88 6.28 -64.66
CA VAL A 645 -54.26 5.83 -64.92
C VAL A 645 -55.00 5.60 -63.60
N VAL A 646 -56.27 6.01 -63.53
CA VAL A 646 -57.15 5.67 -62.40
C VAL A 646 -57.46 4.18 -62.44
N VAL A 647 -56.99 3.43 -61.46
CA VAL A 647 -57.21 1.96 -61.40
C VAL A 647 -58.26 1.57 -60.36
N LYS A 648 -58.52 2.43 -59.36
CA LYS A 648 -59.51 2.14 -58.32
C LYS A 648 -60.04 3.42 -57.66
N GLN A 649 -61.27 3.38 -57.18
CA GLN A 649 -61.86 4.37 -56.28
C GLN A 649 -62.02 3.76 -54.90
N ALA A 650 -61.73 4.54 -53.86
CA ALA A 650 -61.83 4.09 -52.47
C ALA A 650 -63.28 4.11 -51.96
N ASP A 651 -63.54 3.27 -50.96
CA ASP A 651 -64.70 3.41 -50.08
C ASP A 651 -64.38 4.51 -49.06
N LEU A 652 -65.30 5.46 -48.86
CA LEU A 652 -65.14 6.52 -47.87
C LEU A 652 -65.92 6.18 -46.61
N ASP A 653 -65.28 6.36 -45.46
CA ASP A 653 -65.90 6.43 -44.15
C ASP A 653 -66.07 7.90 -43.77
N THR A 654 -67.27 8.42 -44.04
CA THR A 654 -67.62 9.82 -43.82
C THR A 654 -67.76 10.20 -42.35
N ALA A 655 -67.91 9.22 -41.45
CA ALA A 655 -67.98 9.49 -40.01
C ALA A 655 -66.60 9.78 -39.43
N ASN A 656 -65.57 9.09 -39.94
CA ASN A 656 -64.21 9.17 -39.42
C ASN A 656 -63.23 9.95 -40.33
N GLY A 657 -63.66 10.38 -41.53
CA GLY A 657 -62.80 11.08 -42.49
C GLY A 657 -61.69 10.19 -43.05
N THR A 658 -61.94 8.88 -43.15
CA THR A 658 -60.96 7.89 -43.64
C THR A 658 -61.45 7.18 -44.90
N TYR A 659 -60.53 6.63 -45.68
CA TYR A 659 -60.86 5.85 -46.86
C TYR A 659 -60.11 4.53 -46.87
N THR A 660 -60.72 3.55 -47.55
CA THR A 660 -60.08 2.25 -47.82
C THR A 660 -60.24 1.90 -49.29
N LEU A 661 -59.12 1.65 -49.96
CA LEU A 661 -59.07 0.98 -51.26
C LEU A 661 -59.06 -0.53 -51.03
N LYS A 662 -60.02 -1.27 -51.61
CA LYS A 662 -60.12 -2.73 -51.51
C LYS A 662 -59.99 -3.40 -52.87
N GLY A 663 -59.49 -4.64 -52.89
CA GLY A 663 -59.38 -5.42 -54.13
C GLY A 663 -58.27 -4.91 -55.05
N ILE A 664 -57.17 -4.41 -54.48
CA ILE A 664 -56.05 -3.82 -55.24
C ILE A 664 -54.88 -4.80 -55.47
N PHE A 665 -55.03 -6.06 -55.05
CA PHE A 665 -54.05 -7.10 -55.32
C PHE A 665 -53.77 -7.21 -56.82
N GLY A 666 -52.49 -7.09 -57.21
CA GLY A 666 -52.05 -7.18 -58.61
C GLY A 666 -52.25 -5.92 -59.46
N LEU A 667 -52.83 -4.84 -58.92
CA LEU A 667 -52.94 -3.54 -59.62
C LEU A 667 -51.63 -2.73 -59.56
N ILE A 668 -50.84 -2.92 -58.50
CA ILE A 668 -49.49 -2.37 -58.33
C ILE A 668 -48.54 -3.57 -58.36
N LYS A 669 -47.65 -3.63 -59.35
CA LYS A 669 -46.85 -4.82 -59.64
C LYS A 669 -45.39 -4.64 -59.27
N ASN A 670 -44.87 -3.42 -59.33
CA ASN A 670 -43.46 -3.13 -59.11
C ASN A 670 -43.29 -1.95 -58.15
N ALA A 671 -42.20 -1.95 -57.38
CA ALA A 671 -41.84 -0.81 -56.52
C ALA A 671 -41.54 0.47 -57.33
N THR A 672 -41.25 0.32 -58.63
CA THR A 672 -41.06 1.42 -59.57
C THR A 672 -42.36 1.98 -60.14
N ASP A 673 -43.51 1.34 -59.90
CA ASP A 673 -44.78 1.87 -60.37
C ASP A 673 -45.06 3.21 -59.67
N LYS A 674 -45.48 4.21 -60.45
CA LYS A 674 -45.87 5.50 -59.90
C LYS A 674 -47.27 5.39 -59.31
N VAL A 675 -47.35 5.24 -57.99
CA VAL A 675 -48.61 5.10 -57.26
C VAL A 675 -48.97 6.40 -56.56
N GLU A 676 -50.18 6.91 -56.83
CA GLU A 676 -50.67 8.17 -56.29
C GLU A 676 -52.10 8.04 -55.75
N ILE A 677 -52.40 8.73 -54.66
CA ILE A 677 -53.77 8.98 -54.18
C ILE A 677 -54.19 10.38 -54.58
N VAL A 678 -55.35 10.48 -55.20
CA VAL A 678 -55.93 11.74 -55.66
C VAL A 678 -57.28 11.95 -55.00
N PHE A 679 -57.39 13.06 -54.27
CA PHE A 679 -58.59 13.52 -53.58
C PHE A 679 -59.28 14.54 -54.48
N VAL A 680 -60.56 14.35 -54.75
CA VAL A 680 -61.34 15.22 -55.63
C VAL A 680 -62.66 15.65 -54.99
N ASP A 681 -63.14 16.82 -55.39
CA ASP A 681 -64.47 17.31 -55.01
C ASP A 681 -65.60 16.60 -55.77
N ALA A 682 -66.85 17.03 -55.55
CA ALA A 682 -68.03 16.44 -56.18
C ALA A 682 -68.05 16.61 -57.71
N GLN A 683 -67.26 17.53 -58.25
CA GLN A 683 -67.10 17.83 -59.67
C GLN A 683 -65.84 17.16 -60.26
N TYR A 684 -65.17 16.28 -59.51
CA TYR A 684 -63.92 15.62 -59.86
C TYR A 684 -62.72 16.58 -60.05
N LYS A 685 -62.80 17.81 -59.53
CA LYS A 685 -61.64 18.71 -59.52
C LYS A 685 -60.67 18.23 -58.44
N GLU A 686 -59.39 18.16 -58.79
CA GLU A 686 -58.33 17.75 -57.88
C GLU A 686 -58.18 18.75 -56.73
N ILE A 687 -58.34 18.25 -55.50
CA ILE A 687 -58.08 18.99 -54.26
C ILE A 687 -56.62 18.76 -53.85
N LYS A 688 -56.18 17.49 -53.87
CA LYS A 688 -54.82 17.09 -53.52
C LYS A 688 -54.43 15.81 -54.24
N ARG A 689 -53.15 15.69 -54.59
CA ARG A 689 -52.50 14.46 -55.05
C ARG A 689 -51.30 14.16 -54.18
N MET A 690 -51.13 12.90 -53.81
CA MET A 690 -50.04 12.42 -52.96
C MET A 690 -49.44 11.16 -53.55
N ASN A 691 -48.12 11.05 -53.49
CA ASN A 691 -47.44 9.80 -53.81
C ASN A 691 -47.64 8.79 -52.68
N VAL A 692 -47.81 7.53 -53.03
CA VAL A 692 -47.83 6.41 -52.08
C VAL A 692 -46.44 5.79 -52.08
N THR A 693 -45.87 5.62 -50.90
CA THR A 693 -44.64 4.83 -50.74
C THR A 693 -44.97 3.36 -51.02
N VAL A 694 -44.37 2.78 -52.05
CA VAL A 694 -44.48 1.36 -52.39
C VAL A 694 -43.25 0.63 -51.86
N LYS A 695 -43.46 -0.46 -51.14
CA LYS A 695 -42.39 -1.32 -50.60
C LYS A 695 -42.52 -2.77 -51.01
#